data_AF-R9BB10-F1
#
_entry.id   AF-R9BB10-F1
#
_cell.length_a   1.000
_cell.length_b   1.000
_cell.length_c   1.000
_cell.angle_alpha   90.00
_cell.angle_beta   90.00
_cell.angle_gamma   90.00
#
_symmetry.space_group_name_H-M   'P 1'
#
loop_
_entity.id
_entity.type
_entity.pdbx_description
1 polymer ?
#
loop_
_entity_poly.entity_id
_entity_poly.type
_entity_poly.pdbx_seq_one_letter_code
_entity_poly.pdbx_strand_id
1 'polypeptide(L)'
;MYIHLLNIPLNNGDSSGLYTALMKIRIHLCTRLLFDSAKQYYLYILDFIYFLQSIDYISKSFLPPTNIANKTEYELLKLAPLSTEIIEKIATQNNSQKLALLIKKHCTPELETHINSYMKTLNQNALFRFRMCATSFFSLIEYGYEWSKSQTYIEKMLVKYNIELNLRSTKDCPTSRSLYYSLYSFFSYLLGTGKIPREVNLPLYQPRARSLFSEKLADKNFRRINKSMDEIKSHLNPELYQIIEKEIDNLGNIRFKIDVANDLIKYIEIIKKPINNSDNKLILNRFHTISCHISKIYVFESAKNRINTLAIIIEKASRKSVILPRLTTELRYNELRKSQLPELAMQKISVKLSSAEALDEALNKYCSIKVRQRLLDFVNSYKHKERKAYRKPIIDFLNQVSDSSKDWEKKPERIQSELMNYRDNLLSEVDRSTAYQRYNNLTNALKVLIEHGLLSSTTYIPKNIKESSNVEKYSNNPLILQVNLRDEENHQHFSSSNEFLTFVQSNLSSNLDHLVTVSREIIVKGYAKYLSKDEVISRSKGVPKFSPESNFENQHSVDFFDIKSFNIYPTENKVAYFNYFFDELVQNKRPHNRENLPFGTDILEYFGLTPLIASAMQIVITEELGFNPHSLYEAAISSIHRGEVFILVNDEGSIRVKVYKKRAKHIRQVSAKGSNKPLNQLQPEEIDAVACFKMALEMSERTRKSLNSKYLWTCLLSGAPAALPWSTTFQGAFNKIRLLAYEKSGSEELKAATLKKVRCSKGVLIYLESKGDTLKATNYFGNQVKTALKSYIPKYLSELIYRVKIRAFQNILLYMSLSEQDSSFDILNLTKESYIARLKQAFSNPDMGGPLFSKLTIQSTMSKETSPTYFCLSHENIILALKYIKEGTDDQLKADCEDVIRKLSEGSTHLKDMLRKAHKALKG
;
A
#
# COMPACT_ATOMS: atom_id res chain seq x y z
N MET A 1 -30.44 12.62 9.72
CA MET A 1 -31.81 12.47 9.21
C MET A 1 -32.77 13.46 9.87
N TYR A 2 -32.94 13.44 11.20
CA TYR A 2 -33.92 14.30 11.88
C TYR A 2 -33.43 15.67 12.36
N ILE A 3 -32.18 16.04 12.03
CA ILE A 3 -31.56 17.30 12.49
C ILE A 3 -32.41 18.51 12.11
N HIS A 4 -33.01 18.55 10.92
CA HIS A 4 -33.85 19.67 10.49
C HIS A 4 -35.13 19.86 11.33
N LEU A 5 -35.64 18.80 11.97
CA LEU A 5 -36.79 18.88 12.87
C LEU A 5 -36.38 19.31 14.29
N LEU A 6 -35.17 18.97 14.70
CA LEU A 6 -34.68 19.21 16.06
C LEU A 6 -33.90 20.54 16.19
N ASN A 7 -33.33 21.05 15.10
CA ASN A 7 -32.43 22.21 15.10
C ASN A 7 -33.08 23.47 15.69
N ILE A 8 -34.26 23.84 15.20
CA ILE A 8 -34.98 25.05 15.64
C ILE A 8 -35.38 24.94 17.13
N PRO A 9 -36.08 23.88 17.58
CA PRO A 9 -36.49 23.80 18.98
C PRO A 9 -35.31 23.64 19.95
N LEU A 10 -34.22 22.97 19.55
CA LEU A 10 -33.02 22.86 20.40
C LEU A 10 -32.26 24.17 20.54
N ASN A 11 -32.12 24.96 19.46
CA ASN A 11 -31.39 26.23 19.53
C ASN A 11 -32.19 27.34 20.19
N ASN A 12 -33.52 27.29 20.11
CA ASN A 12 -34.40 28.30 20.70
C ASN A 12 -34.87 27.94 22.12
N GLY A 13 -34.47 26.78 22.66
CA GLY A 13 -34.94 26.30 23.96
C GLY A 13 -36.46 26.01 24.02
N ASP A 14 -37.10 25.80 22.87
CA ASP A 14 -38.54 25.57 22.77
C ASP A 14 -38.88 24.12 23.11
N SER A 15 -39.27 23.91 24.37
CA SER A 15 -39.67 22.59 24.89
C SER A 15 -40.92 22.04 24.21
N SER A 16 -41.88 22.89 23.82
CA SER A 16 -43.12 22.46 23.16
C SER A 16 -42.86 22.04 21.72
N GLY A 17 -42.05 22.83 21.00
CA GLY A 17 -41.56 22.49 19.67
C GLY A 17 -40.72 21.23 19.66
N LEU A 18 -39.89 21.02 20.68
CA LEU A 18 -39.06 19.82 20.83
C LEU A 18 -39.92 18.56 21.04
N TYR A 19 -40.92 18.62 21.92
CA TYR A 19 -41.87 17.52 22.13
C TYR A 19 -42.59 17.15 20.83
N THR A 20 -43.08 18.16 20.11
CA THR A 20 -43.77 17.99 18.83
C THR A 20 -42.86 17.37 17.76
N ALA A 21 -41.60 17.78 17.70
CA ALA A 21 -40.61 17.21 16.79
C ALA A 21 -40.33 15.72 17.13
N LEU A 22 -40.17 15.39 18.42
CA LEU A 22 -39.95 14.02 18.87
C LEU A 22 -41.14 13.11 18.59
N MET A 23 -42.38 13.60 18.71
CA MET A 23 -43.58 12.85 18.32
C MET A 23 -43.63 12.57 16.81
N LYS A 24 -43.29 13.55 15.98
CA LYS A 24 -43.23 13.39 14.51
C LYS A 24 -42.16 12.38 14.10
N ILE A 25 -41.00 12.38 14.77
CA ILE A 25 -39.93 11.39 14.58
C ILE A 25 -40.41 9.99 14.94
N ARG A 26 -41.13 9.86 16.07
CA ARG A 26 -41.68 8.60 16.56
C ARG A 26 -42.67 7.98 15.56
N ILE A 27 -43.61 8.77 15.05
CA ILE A 27 -44.55 8.37 14.01
C ILE A 27 -43.79 7.97 12.72
N HIS A 28 -42.80 8.76 12.30
CA HIS A 28 -42.03 8.45 11.10
C HIS A 28 -41.25 7.13 11.21
N LEU A 29 -40.69 6.81 12.37
CA LEU A 29 -40.02 5.53 12.60
C LEU A 29 -41.01 4.35 12.52
N CYS A 30 -42.20 4.47 13.14
CA CYS A 30 -43.23 3.42 13.12
C CYS A 30 -43.80 3.18 11.71
N THR A 31 -43.90 4.22 10.87
CA THR A 31 -44.35 4.07 9.47
C THR A 31 -43.30 3.39 8.57
N ARG A 32 -42.02 3.45 8.92
CA ARG A 32 -40.91 3.02 8.05
C ARG A 32 -40.25 1.71 8.45
N LEU A 33 -40.18 1.41 9.75
CA LEU A 33 -39.38 0.32 10.29
C LEU A 33 -40.28 -0.70 10.99
N LEU A 34 -39.84 -1.96 11.02
CA LEU A 34 -40.48 -3.00 11.83
C LEU A 34 -40.43 -2.63 13.32
N PHE A 35 -41.39 -3.11 14.10
CA PHE A 35 -41.57 -2.80 15.52
C PHE A 35 -40.27 -2.73 16.33
N ASP A 36 -39.46 -3.79 16.33
CA ASP A 36 -38.22 -3.85 17.13
C ASP A 36 -37.18 -2.83 16.66
N SER A 37 -37.13 -2.55 15.35
CA SER A 37 -36.25 -1.54 14.78
C SER A 37 -36.74 -0.12 15.12
N ALA A 38 -38.03 0.17 14.96
CA ALA A 38 -38.61 1.46 15.29
C ALA A 38 -38.38 1.82 16.77
N LYS A 39 -38.62 0.86 17.66
CA LYS A 39 -38.36 0.96 19.11
C LYS A 39 -36.90 1.26 19.41
N GLN A 40 -35.97 0.50 18.82
CA GLN A 40 -34.54 0.67 19.06
C GLN A 40 -34.01 2.02 18.56
N TYR A 41 -34.43 2.45 17.37
CA TYR A 41 -33.99 3.73 16.82
C TYR A 41 -34.56 4.93 17.58
N TYR A 42 -35.78 4.81 18.11
CA TYR A 42 -36.35 5.87 18.93
C TYR A 42 -35.67 5.97 20.30
N LEU A 43 -35.28 4.83 20.90
CA LEU A 43 -34.48 4.79 22.12
C LEU A 43 -33.17 5.58 21.99
N TYR A 44 -32.41 5.38 20.91
CA TYR A 44 -31.17 6.15 20.69
C TYR A 44 -31.39 7.67 20.62
N ILE A 45 -32.56 8.10 20.14
CA ILE A 45 -32.90 9.52 20.08
C ILE A 45 -33.26 10.04 21.48
N LEU A 46 -33.98 9.25 22.29
CA LEU A 46 -34.25 9.58 23.68
C LEU A 46 -32.97 9.64 24.52
N ASP A 47 -32.06 8.68 24.36
CA ASP A 47 -30.76 8.67 25.05
C ASP A 47 -29.95 9.93 24.76
N PHE A 48 -29.99 10.40 23.50
CA PHE A 48 -29.37 11.67 23.13
C PHE A 48 -30.03 12.87 23.82
N ILE A 49 -31.36 12.90 23.94
CA ILE A 49 -32.07 13.97 24.67
C ILE A 49 -31.72 13.94 26.16
N TYR A 50 -31.67 12.76 26.78
CA TYR A 50 -31.25 12.60 28.18
C TYR A 50 -29.79 13.02 28.40
N PHE A 51 -28.91 12.72 27.45
CA PHE A 51 -27.54 13.24 27.46
C PHE A 51 -27.52 14.78 27.44
N LEU A 52 -28.32 15.41 26.57
CA LEU A 52 -28.41 16.88 26.53
C LEU A 52 -28.98 17.48 27.82
N GLN A 53 -29.86 16.77 28.53
CA GLN A 53 -30.30 17.18 29.88
C GLN A 53 -29.20 17.02 30.94
N SER A 54 -28.35 15.99 30.81
CA SER A 54 -27.25 15.74 31.76
C SER A 54 -26.15 16.81 31.70
N ILE A 55 -26.00 17.47 30.56
CA ILE A 55 -25.06 18.59 30.36
C ILE A 55 -25.74 19.97 30.47
N ASP A 56 -26.95 20.03 31.04
CA ASP A 56 -27.75 21.25 31.25
C ASP A 56 -28.06 22.06 29.96
N TYR A 57 -28.02 21.41 28.79
CA TYR A 57 -28.36 22.04 27.50
C TYR A 57 -29.87 22.07 27.24
N ILE A 58 -30.61 21.12 27.82
CA ILE A 58 -32.08 21.09 27.84
C ILE A 58 -32.53 21.05 29.29
N SER A 59 -33.64 21.72 29.61
CA SER A 59 -34.18 21.71 30.97
C SER A 59 -34.38 20.28 31.51
N LYS A 60 -33.94 20.05 32.75
CA LYS A 60 -34.21 18.81 33.50
C LYS A 60 -35.72 18.60 33.76
N SER A 61 -36.54 19.64 33.64
CA SER A 61 -38.01 19.55 33.74
C SER A 61 -38.70 19.12 32.45
N PHE A 62 -37.98 19.06 31.32
CA PHE A 62 -38.55 18.61 30.05
C PHE A 62 -38.78 17.09 30.07
N LEU A 63 -40.00 16.67 29.76
CA LEU A 63 -40.37 15.26 29.65
C LEU A 63 -40.53 14.90 28.16
N PRO A 64 -39.57 14.16 27.56
CA PRO A 64 -39.72 13.71 26.18
C PRO A 64 -40.87 12.68 26.07
N PRO A 65 -41.45 12.48 24.87
CA PRO A 65 -42.45 11.43 24.69
C PRO A 65 -41.90 10.06 25.06
N THR A 66 -42.76 9.22 25.64
CA THR A 66 -42.40 7.87 26.07
C THR A 66 -41.86 7.03 24.91
N ASN A 67 -41.05 6.02 25.23
CA ASN A 67 -40.59 5.06 24.23
C ASN A 67 -41.77 4.31 23.58
N ILE A 68 -41.57 3.68 22.42
CA ILE A 68 -42.53 2.76 21.81
C ILE A 68 -42.59 1.49 22.68
N ALA A 69 -43.59 1.41 23.55
CA ALA A 69 -43.65 0.45 24.64
C ALA A 69 -44.05 -0.95 24.17
N ASN A 70 -45.08 -1.03 23.31
CA ASN A 70 -45.69 -2.29 22.88
C ASN A 70 -46.17 -2.24 21.41
N LYS A 71 -46.49 -3.42 20.86
CA LYS A 71 -46.94 -3.56 19.46
C LYS A 71 -48.26 -2.82 19.18
N THR A 72 -49.14 -2.70 20.16
CA THR A 72 -50.43 -2.01 20.03
C THR A 72 -50.23 -0.52 19.78
N GLU A 73 -49.35 0.11 20.56
CA GLU A 73 -48.97 1.53 20.38
C GLU A 73 -48.25 1.75 19.05
N TYR A 74 -47.39 0.81 18.65
CA TYR A 74 -46.72 0.87 17.34
C TYR A 74 -47.70 0.84 16.16
N GLU A 75 -48.70 -0.04 16.17
CA GLU A 75 -49.70 -0.08 15.09
C GLU A 75 -50.58 1.18 15.07
N LEU A 76 -50.92 1.74 16.24
CA LEU A 76 -51.62 3.04 16.32
C LEU A 76 -50.79 4.19 15.73
N LEU A 77 -49.51 4.28 16.10
CA LEU A 77 -48.60 5.31 15.58
C LEU A 77 -48.29 5.14 14.08
N LYS A 78 -48.30 3.91 13.58
CA LYS A 78 -48.10 3.62 12.15
C LYS A 78 -49.28 4.06 11.29
N LEU A 79 -50.48 4.14 11.85
CA LEU A 79 -51.68 4.64 11.18
C LEU A 79 -51.83 6.17 11.28
N ALA A 80 -51.04 6.84 12.12
CA ALA A 80 -51.11 8.29 12.31
C ALA A 80 -50.56 9.05 11.08
N PRO A 81 -51.29 10.04 10.55
CA PRO A 81 -50.86 10.79 9.36
C PRO A 81 -49.70 11.75 9.68
N LEU A 82 -48.69 11.78 8.80
CA LEU A 82 -47.64 12.79 8.77
C LEU A 82 -47.90 13.76 7.60
N SER A 83 -47.81 15.07 7.84
CA SER A 83 -47.98 16.04 6.76
C SER A 83 -46.85 15.95 5.74
N THR A 84 -47.17 16.23 4.47
CA THR A 84 -46.25 16.20 3.33
C THR A 84 -45.02 17.06 3.55
N GLU A 85 -45.18 18.24 4.17
CA GLU A 85 -44.11 19.17 4.50
C GLU A 85 -43.10 18.58 5.51
N ILE A 86 -43.57 17.78 6.48
CA ILE A 86 -42.70 17.13 7.48
C ILE A 86 -41.92 15.98 6.83
N ILE A 87 -42.57 15.21 5.94
CA ILE A 87 -41.92 14.12 5.20
C ILE A 87 -40.80 14.67 4.31
N GLU A 88 -41.01 15.83 3.67
CA GLU A 88 -39.98 16.53 2.89
C GLU A 88 -38.82 17.01 3.78
N LYS A 89 -39.08 17.57 4.97
CA LYS A 89 -38.05 18.00 5.93
C LYS A 89 -37.22 16.84 6.52
N ILE A 90 -37.80 15.64 6.64
CA ILE A 90 -37.11 14.43 7.16
C ILE A 90 -36.22 13.76 6.08
N ALA A 91 -36.47 14.03 4.79
CA ALA A 91 -35.91 13.23 3.69
C ALA A 91 -34.50 13.64 3.24
N THR A 92 -33.46 13.10 3.90
CA THR A 92 -32.25 12.63 3.18
C THR A 92 -32.46 11.16 2.79
N GLN A 93 -32.60 10.90 1.49
CA GLN A 93 -33.54 9.92 0.94
C GLN A 93 -33.09 8.45 0.92
N ASN A 94 -34.07 7.54 1.02
CA ASN A 94 -34.02 6.31 0.23
C ASN A 94 -34.30 6.71 -1.23
N ASN A 95 -33.31 6.62 -2.12
CA ASN A 95 -33.44 7.01 -3.53
C ASN A 95 -34.64 6.36 -4.23
N SER A 96 -35.13 5.23 -3.72
CA SER A 96 -36.33 4.57 -4.26
C SER A 96 -37.61 5.40 -4.13
N GLN A 97 -37.83 6.07 -2.99
CA GLN A 97 -39.04 6.84 -2.73
C GLN A 97 -38.98 8.21 -3.42
N LYS A 98 -37.81 8.86 -3.40
CA LYS A 98 -37.62 10.11 -4.15
C LYS A 98 -37.77 9.93 -5.64
N LEU A 99 -37.17 8.87 -6.19
CA LEU A 99 -37.29 8.61 -7.62
C LEU A 99 -38.74 8.44 -8.04
N ALA A 100 -39.54 7.69 -7.27
CA ALA A 100 -40.96 7.51 -7.55
C ALA A 100 -41.72 8.85 -7.56
N LEU A 101 -41.44 9.75 -6.62
CA LEU A 101 -42.03 11.09 -6.59
C LEU A 101 -41.58 11.96 -7.76
N LEU A 102 -40.28 11.94 -8.10
CA LEU A 102 -39.74 12.69 -9.23
C LEU A 102 -40.26 12.19 -10.58
N ILE A 103 -40.43 10.88 -10.75
CA ILE A 103 -41.04 10.30 -11.96
C ILE A 103 -42.48 10.80 -12.10
N LYS A 104 -43.30 10.69 -11.04
CA LYS A 104 -44.68 11.19 -11.06
C LYS A 104 -44.78 12.69 -11.35
N LYS A 105 -43.77 13.46 -10.93
CA LYS A 105 -43.71 14.91 -11.10
C LYS A 105 -43.28 15.34 -12.51
N HIS A 106 -42.40 14.58 -13.16
CA HIS A 106 -41.72 15.01 -14.40
C HIS A 106 -41.93 14.07 -15.60
N CYS A 107 -42.73 13.02 -15.49
CA CYS A 107 -43.00 12.07 -16.57
C CYS A 107 -44.51 11.90 -16.82
N THR A 108 -44.88 11.66 -18.08
CA THR A 108 -46.24 11.25 -18.42
C THR A 108 -46.53 9.83 -17.89
N PRO A 109 -47.81 9.44 -17.69
CA PRO A 109 -48.16 8.09 -17.23
C PRO A 109 -47.60 6.97 -18.13
N GLU A 110 -47.52 7.24 -19.43
CA GLU A 110 -46.92 6.35 -20.41
C GLU A 110 -45.41 6.17 -20.18
N LEU A 111 -44.69 7.27 -19.94
CA LEU A 111 -43.25 7.25 -19.67
C LEU A 111 -42.93 6.65 -18.30
N GLU A 112 -43.76 6.91 -17.28
CA GLU A 112 -43.68 6.27 -15.96
C GLU A 112 -43.75 4.74 -16.08
N THR A 113 -44.69 4.24 -16.89
CA THR A 113 -44.84 2.79 -17.13
C THR A 113 -43.59 2.18 -17.76
N HIS A 114 -42.96 2.88 -18.72
CA HIS A 114 -41.73 2.44 -19.37
C HIS A 114 -40.51 2.48 -18.43
N ILE A 115 -40.40 3.52 -17.59
CA ILE A 115 -39.34 3.62 -16.58
C ILE A 115 -39.47 2.47 -15.57
N ASN A 116 -40.69 2.19 -15.10
CA ASN A 116 -40.95 1.07 -14.20
C ASN A 116 -40.66 -0.29 -14.84
N SER A 117 -40.97 -0.46 -16.14
CA SER A 117 -40.60 -1.64 -16.91
C SER A 117 -39.08 -1.82 -16.97
N TYR A 118 -38.34 -0.75 -17.31
CA TYR A 118 -36.88 -0.75 -17.31
C TYR A 118 -36.31 -1.13 -15.94
N MET A 119 -36.81 -0.55 -14.85
CA MET A 119 -36.36 -0.86 -13.49
C MET A 119 -36.54 -2.34 -13.12
N LYS A 120 -37.59 -3.01 -13.61
CA LYS A 120 -37.82 -4.45 -13.39
C LYS A 120 -36.78 -5.33 -14.09
N THR A 121 -36.13 -4.85 -15.16
CA THR A 121 -35.08 -5.59 -15.87
C THR A 121 -33.72 -5.57 -15.16
N LEU A 122 -33.53 -4.71 -14.15
CA LEU A 122 -32.25 -4.49 -13.48
C LEU A 122 -32.08 -5.41 -12.26
N ASN A 123 -30.89 -5.99 -12.11
CA ASN A 123 -30.52 -6.68 -10.85
C ASN A 123 -30.36 -5.67 -9.69
N GLN A 124 -30.34 -6.14 -8.44
CA GLN A 124 -30.31 -5.27 -7.26
C GLN A 124 -29.19 -4.20 -7.28
N ASN A 125 -27.99 -4.56 -7.72
CA ASN A 125 -26.85 -3.65 -7.80
C ASN A 125 -27.00 -2.61 -8.93
N ALA A 126 -27.55 -3.01 -10.07
CA ALA A 126 -27.85 -2.11 -11.19
C ALA A 126 -29.02 -1.19 -10.85
N LEU A 127 -30.04 -1.71 -10.17
CA LEU A 127 -31.20 -0.95 -9.70
C LEU A 127 -30.79 0.11 -8.68
N PHE A 128 -29.88 -0.21 -7.76
CA PHE A 128 -29.32 0.76 -6.81
C PHE A 128 -28.58 1.91 -7.51
N ARG A 129 -27.72 1.59 -8.49
CA ARG A 129 -27.01 2.59 -9.30
C ARG A 129 -27.95 3.45 -10.13
N PHE A 130 -28.93 2.82 -10.77
CA PHE A 130 -29.94 3.50 -11.56
C PHE A 130 -30.74 4.47 -10.70
N ARG A 131 -31.18 4.03 -9.52
CA ARG A 131 -31.92 4.89 -8.59
C ARG A 131 -31.13 6.12 -8.19
N MET A 132 -29.85 5.97 -7.90
CA MET A 132 -28.95 7.09 -7.58
C MET A 132 -28.84 8.09 -8.75
N CYS A 133 -28.50 7.61 -9.96
CA CYS A 133 -28.27 8.51 -11.10
C CYS A 133 -29.56 9.13 -11.64
N ALA A 134 -30.65 8.35 -11.73
CA ALA A 134 -31.94 8.84 -12.19
C ALA A 134 -32.51 9.88 -11.22
N THR A 135 -32.36 9.69 -9.91
CA THR A 135 -32.80 10.67 -8.91
C THR A 135 -32.06 12.00 -9.08
N SER A 136 -30.74 11.95 -9.31
CA SER A 136 -29.93 13.15 -9.58
C SER A 136 -30.36 13.83 -10.89
N PHE A 137 -30.60 13.05 -11.94
CA PHE A 137 -31.03 13.57 -13.23
C PHE A 137 -32.41 14.25 -13.14
N PHE A 138 -33.42 13.54 -12.62
CA PHE A 138 -34.78 14.06 -12.52
C PHE A 138 -34.89 15.26 -11.56
N SER A 139 -34.02 15.37 -10.56
CA SER A 139 -33.99 16.54 -9.68
C SER A 139 -33.51 17.83 -10.35
N LEU A 140 -32.89 17.74 -11.53
CA LEU A 140 -32.43 18.89 -12.29
C LEU A 140 -33.45 19.37 -13.34
N ILE A 141 -34.62 18.71 -13.42
CA ILE A 141 -35.66 19.05 -14.40
C ILE A 141 -36.56 20.14 -13.81
N GLU A 142 -36.77 21.21 -14.56
CA GLU A 142 -37.67 22.29 -14.18
C GLU A 142 -39.13 21.80 -14.18
N TYR A 143 -39.94 22.34 -13.26
CA TYR A 143 -41.32 21.90 -13.10
C TYR A 143 -42.15 22.20 -14.36
N GLY A 144 -42.91 21.22 -14.84
CA GLY A 144 -43.76 21.36 -16.03
C GLY A 144 -43.02 21.24 -17.37
N TYR A 145 -41.70 21.05 -17.38
CA TYR A 145 -40.93 20.93 -18.62
C TYR A 145 -40.96 19.50 -19.19
N GLU A 146 -41.44 19.35 -20.44
CA GLU A 146 -41.57 18.06 -21.12
C GLU A 146 -40.24 17.61 -21.75
N TRP A 147 -39.27 17.29 -20.88
CA TRP A 147 -37.89 16.97 -21.25
C TRP A 147 -37.75 15.83 -22.26
N SER A 148 -38.67 14.86 -22.28
CA SER A 148 -38.59 13.67 -23.14
C SER A 148 -38.78 13.97 -24.63
N LYS A 149 -39.30 15.15 -25.01
CA LYS A 149 -39.47 15.55 -26.41
C LYS A 149 -38.35 16.45 -26.94
N SER A 150 -37.48 16.95 -26.07
CA SER A 150 -36.47 17.95 -26.43
C SER A 150 -35.08 17.33 -26.56
N GLN A 151 -34.60 17.22 -27.80
CA GLN A 151 -33.27 16.70 -28.09
C GLN A 151 -32.17 17.50 -27.37
N THR A 152 -32.16 18.82 -27.59
CA THR A 152 -31.12 19.72 -27.09
C THR A 152 -31.09 19.76 -25.57
N TYR A 153 -32.23 19.57 -24.91
CA TYR A 153 -32.31 19.50 -23.46
C TYR A 153 -31.66 18.22 -22.91
N ILE A 154 -32.00 17.05 -23.46
CA ILE A 154 -31.43 15.76 -23.03
C ILE A 154 -29.91 15.78 -23.19
N GLU A 155 -29.40 16.25 -24.33
CA GLU A 155 -27.97 16.33 -24.60
C GLU A 155 -27.24 17.27 -23.63
N LYS A 156 -27.76 18.50 -23.44
CA LYS A 156 -27.19 19.48 -22.49
C LYS A 156 -27.19 18.95 -21.06
N MET A 157 -28.27 18.30 -20.64
CA MET A 157 -28.39 17.75 -19.29
C MET A 157 -27.43 16.58 -19.05
N LEU A 158 -27.20 15.73 -20.05
CA LEU A 158 -26.19 14.66 -19.94
C LEU A 158 -24.76 15.21 -19.91
N VAL A 159 -24.46 16.27 -20.65
CA VAL A 159 -23.16 16.99 -20.56
C VAL A 159 -22.98 17.61 -19.17
N LYS A 160 -24.00 18.30 -18.65
CA LYS A 160 -23.98 18.89 -17.31
C LYS A 160 -23.76 17.82 -16.22
N TYR A 161 -24.49 16.71 -16.32
CA TYR A 161 -24.32 15.59 -15.40
C TYR A 161 -22.92 14.96 -15.47
N ASN A 162 -22.31 14.89 -16.65
CA ASN A 162 -20.91 14.50 -16.84
C ASN A 162 -19.94 15.40 -16.04
N ILE A 163 -20.15 16.72 -16.08
CA ILE A 163 -19.35 17.71 -15.35
C ILE A 163 -19.55 17.55 -13.84
N GLU A 164 -20.79 17.41 -13.36
CA GLU A 164 -21.10 17.19 -11.94
C GLU A 164 -20.47 15.91 -11.39
N LEU A 165 -20.47 14.84 -12.18
CA LEU A 165 -19.81 13.58 -11.83
C LEU A 165 -18.29 13.70 -11.66
N ASN A 166 -17.65 14.70 -12.27
CA ASN A 166 -16.23 14.99 -12.07
C ASN A 166 -15.92 15.76 -10.78
N LEU A 167 -16.94 16.29 -10.08
CA LEU A 167 -16.82 16.91 -8.77
C LEU A 167 -16.85 15.89 -7.63
N ARG A 168 -17.36 14.68 -7.88
CA ARG A 168 -17.40 13.58 -6.89
C ARG A 168 -16.02 13.05 -6.54
N SER A 169 -15.87 12.52 -5.33
CA SER A 169 -14.61 11.93 -4.87
C SER A 169 -14.32 10.64 -5.64
N THR A 170 -13.05 10.38 -5.95
CA THR A 170 -12.60 9.15 -6.62
C THR A 170 -12.79 7.89 -5.75
N LYS A 171 -13.08 8.06 -4.45
CA LYS A 171 -13.36 6.98 -3.50
C LYS A 171 -14.85 6.66 -3.38
N ASP A 172 -15.74 7.45 -3.99
CA ASP A 172 -17.19 7.25 -3.85
C ASP A 172 -17.66 6.00 -4.60
N CYS A 173 -18.46 5.19 -3.92
CA CYS A 173 -19.14 4.03 -4.49
C CYS A 173 -20.66 4.30 -4.53
N PRO A 174 -21.33 4.18 -5.69
CA PRO A 174 -20.82 3.78 -7.00
C PRO A 174 -19.95 4.85 -7.67
N THR A 175 -18.96 4.43 -8.46
CA THR A 175 -18.02 5.33 -9.15
C THR A 175 -18.75 6.26 -10.12
N SER A 176 -18.24 7.47 -10.33
CA SER A 176 -18.79 8.45 -11.29
C SER A 176 -19.07 7.85 -12.66
N ARG A 177 -18.11 7.07 -13.16
CA ARG A 177 -18.26 6.31 -14.39
C ARG A 177 -19.45 5.36 -14.34
N SER A 178 -19.57 4.55 -13.30
CA SER A 178 -20.66 3.57 -13.20
C SER A 178 -22.05 4.22 -13.13
N LEU A 179 -22.17 5.40 -12.52
CA LEU A 179 -23.41 6.17 -12.50
C LEU A 179 -23.74 6.75 -13.87
N TYR A 180 -22.75 7.27 -14.59
CA TYR A 180 -22.96 7.78 -15.95
C TYR A 180 -23.45 6.68 -16.89
N TYR A 181 -22.78 5.53 -16.92
CA TYR A 181 -23.19 4.42 -17.78
C TYR A 181 -24.57 3.85 -17.39
N SER A 182 -24.92 3.85 -16.11
CA SER A 182 -26.26 3.45 -15.67
C SER A 182 -27.35 4.38 -16.21
N LEU A 183 -27.08 5.69 -16.28
CA LEU A 183 -27.99 6.67 -16.86
C LEU A 183 -28.00 6.57 -18.39
N TYR A 184 -26.84 6.42 -19.02
CA TYR A 184 -26.67 6.23 -20.46
C TYR A 184 -27.45 5.00 -20.97
N SER A 185 -27.38 3.87 -20.26
CA SER A 185 -28.14 2.66 -20.61
C SER A 185 -29.65 2.88 -20.55
N PHE A 186 -30.12 3.70 -19.62
CA PHE A 186 -31.54 4.07 -19.54
C PHE A 186 -31.98 4.93 -20.72
N PHE A 187 -31.21 5.96 -21.09
CA PHE A 187 -31.50 6.77 -22.28
C PHE A 187 -31.41 5.97 -23.58
N SER A 188 -30.46 5.02 -23.66
CA SER A 188 -30.37 4.09 -24.80
C SER A 188 -31.61 3.21 -24.92
N TYR A 189 -32.17 2.78 -23.78
CA TYR A 189 -33.43 2.03 -23.75
C TYR A 189 -34.62 2.90 -24.21
N LEU A 190 -34.69 4.16 -23.79
CA LEU A 190 -35.74 5.08 -24.25
C LEU A 190 -35.63 5.41 -25.75
N LEU A 191 -34.40 5.51 -26.27
CA LEU A 191 -34.16 5.64 -27.72
C LEU A 191 -34.63 4.41 -28.49
N GLY A 192 -34.25 3.21 -28.03
CA GLY A 192 -34.63 1.96 -28.66
C GLY A 192 -36.14 1.69 -28.63
N THR A 193 -36.85 2.24 -27.65
CA THR A 193 -38.32 2.14 -27.51
C THR A 193 -39.07 3.32 -28.16
N GLY A 194 -38.35 4.28 -28.77
CA GLY A 194 -38.94 5.43 -29.45
C GLY A 194 -39.64 6.44 -28.52
N LYS A 195 -39.25 6.46 -27.23
CA LYS A 195 -39.84 7.35 -26.21
C LYS A 195 -39.12 8.69 -26.05
N ILE A 196 -37.99 8.85 -26.72
CA ILE A 196 -37.28 10.12 -26.92
C ILE A 196 -36.88 10.23 -28.40
N PRO A 197 -36.62 11.46 -28.94
CA PRO A 197 -36.33 11.67 -30.35
C PRO A 197 -35.15 10.83 -30.85
N ARG A 198 -35.24 10.28 -32.06
CA ARG A 198 -34.22 9.39 -32.63
C ARG A 198 -32.90 10.12 -32.93
N GLU A 199 -32.98 11.44 -33.03
CA GLU A 199 -31.89 12.35 -33.34
C GLU A 199 -31.02 12.66 -32.12
N VAL A 200 -31.44 12.27 -30.90
CA VAL A 200 -30.65 12.46 -29.66
C VAL A 200 -29.33 11.73 -29.72
N ASN A 201 -28.24 12.50 -29.66
CA ASN A 201 -26.90 11.97 -29.56
C ASN A 201 -26.47 11.87 -28.10
N LEU A 202 -26.33 10.65 -27.56
CA LEU A 202 -25.91 10.47 -26.18
C LEU A 202 -24.41 10.76 -26.02
N PRO A 203 -24.00 11.80 -25.27
CA PRO A 203 -22.60 12.15 -25.13
C PRO A 203 -21.80 11.04 -24.43
N LEU A 204 -20.52 10.93 -24.75
CA LEU A 204 -19.61 9.98 -24.09
C LEU A 204 -19.26 10.45 -22.67
N TYR A 205 -18.94 9.51 -21.78
CA TYR A 205 -18.45 9.84 -20.44
C TYR A 205 -17.11 10.57 -20.51
N GLN A 206 -17.01 11.75 -19.89
CA GLN A 206 -15.78 12.54 -19.86
C GLN A 206 -15.06 12.42 -18.51
N PRO A 207 -13.96 11.65 -18.41
CA PRO A 207 -13.21 11.51 -17.16
C PRO A 207 -12.45 12.80 -16.81
N ARG A 208 -12.33 13.09 -15.51
CA ARG A 208 -11.47 14.18 -14.98
C ARG A 208 -10.06 14.15 -15.61
N ALA A 209 -9.56 15.32 -16.02
CA ALA A 209 -8.18 15.49 -16.48
C ALA A 209 -7.18 14.97 -15.43
N ARG A 210 -6.21 14.15 -15.87
CA ARG A 210 -5.33 13.39 -14.97
C ARG A 210 -3.93 14.02 -14.91
N SER A 211 -3.18 13.74 -13.84
CA SER A 211 -1.78 14.17 -13.67
C SER A 211 -0.85 13.76 -14.83
N LEU A 212 0.27 14.48 -15.02
CA LEU A 212 1.31 14.23 -16.04
C LEU A 212 1.83 12.77 -16.12
N PHE A 213 1.84 12.01 -15.01
CA PHE A 213 2.24 10.59 -15.01
C PHE A 213 1.23 9.64 -15.67
N SER A 214 -0.06 10.01 -15.66
CA SER A 214 -1.13 9.25 -16.31
C SER A 214 -1.21 9.50 -17.81
N GLU A 215 -0.69 10.62 -18.31
CA GLU A 215 -0.62 10.91 -19.76
C GLU A 215 0.32 9.94 -20.45
N LYS A 216 1.55 9.73 -19.95
CA LYS A 216 2.50 8.76 -20.54
C LYS A 216 1.97 7.32 -20.58
N LEU A 217 1.18 6.91 -19.58
CA LEU A 217 0.58 5.57 -19.53
C LEU A 217 -0.65 5.46 -20.46
N ALA A 218 -1.43 6.54 -20.58
CA ALA A 218 -2.55 6.64 -21.52
C ALA A 218 -2.04 6.59 -22.96
N ASP A 219 -0.96 7.31 -23.27
CA ASP A 219 -0.32 7.38 -24.58
C ASP A 219 0.14 5.98 -25.06
N LYS A 220 0.76 5.21 -24.17
CA LYS A 220 1.20 3.84 -24.46
C LYS A 220 0.03 2.87 -24.69
N ASN A 221 -1.06 3.01 -23.92
CA ASN A 221 -2.23 2.15 -24.06
C ASN A 221 -3.06 2.53 -25.29
N PHE A 222 -3.14 3.81 -25.61
CA PHE A 222 -3.79 4.35 -26.80
C PHE A 222 -3.08 3.87 -28.07
N ARG A 223 -1.74 3.99 -28.15
CA ARG A 223 -0.94 3.43 -29.26
C ARG A 223 -1.15 1.92 -29.44
N ARG A 224 -1.30 1.16 -28.34
CA ARG A 224 -1.56 -0.28 -28.39
C ARG A 224 -2.95 -0.62 -28.94
N ILE A 225 -3.98 0.11 -28.51
CA ILE A 225 -5.35 -0.07 -29.02
C ILE A 225 -5.38 0.29 -30.50
N ASN A 226 -4.83 1.44 -30.89
CA ASN A 226 -4.85 1.88 -32.28
C ASN A 226 -4.17 0.87 -33.21
N LYS A 227 -2.99 0.35 -32.82
CA LYS A 227 -2.33 -0.71 -33.58
C LYS A 227 -3.22 -1.95 -33.77
N SER A 228 -3.92 -2.36 -32.71
CA SER A 228 -4.87 -3.49 -32.78
C SER A 228 -6.08 -3.17 -33.66
N MET A 229 -6.60 -1.95 -33.58
CA MET A 229 -7.74 -1.50 -34.39
C MET A 229 -7.38 -1.37 -35.87
N ASP A 230 -6.18 -0.92 -36.20
CA ASP A 230 -5.68 -0.86 -37.59
C ASP A 230 -5.60 -2.25 -38.22
N GLU A 231 -5.16 -3.26 -37.45
CA GLU A 231 -5.12 -4.65 -37.89
C GLU A 231 -6.52 -5.20 -38.15
N ILE A 232 -7.47 -4.96 -37.24
CA ILE A 232 -8.89 -5.35 -37.41
C ILE A 232 -9.50 -4.68 -38.66
N LYS A 233 -9.19 -3.39 -38.88
CA LYS A 233 -9.67 -2.62 -40.05
C LYS A 233 -9.28 -3.26 -41.37
N SER A 234 -8.08 -3.84 -41.45
CA SER A 234 -7.58 -4.46 -42.69
C SER A 234 -8.33 -5.75 -43.08
N HIS A 235 -9.10 -6.33 -42.17
CA HIS A 235 -9.77 -7.62 -42.36
C HIS A 235 -11.31 -7.54 -42.50
N LEU A 236 -11.91 -6.39 -42.20
CA LEU A 236 -13.36 -6.21 -42.13
C LEU A 236 -13.84 -5.10 -43.07
N ASN A 237 -15.09 -5.21 -43.53
CA ASN A 237 -15.70 -4.15 -44.34
C ASN A 237 -15.86 -2.85 -43.51
N PRO A 238 -15.78 -1.66 -44.12
CA PRO A 238 -15.78 -0.37 -43.39
C PRO A 238 -16.97 -0.17 -42.44
N GLU A 239 -18.18 -0.55 -42.86
CA GLU A 239 -19.38 -0.46 -42.03
C GLU A 239 -19.32 -1.38 -40.79
N LEU A 240 -18.81 -2.60 -40.96
CA LEU A 240 -18.68 -3.59 -39.88
C LEU A 240 -17.59 -3.17 -38.90
N TYR A 241 -16.50 -2.63 -39.43
CA TYR A 241 -15.42 -2.06 -38.63
C TYR A 241 -15.93 -0.93 -37.72
N GLN A 242 -16.71 0.02 -38.26
CA GLN A 242 -17.27 1.12 -37.46
C GLN A 242 -18.18 0.62 -36.32
N ILE A 243 -18.96 -0.44 -36.56
CA ILE A 243 -19.79 -1.05 -35.51
C ILE A 243 -18.92 -1.66 -34.41
N ILE A 244 -17.89 -2.41 -34.79
CA ILE A 244 -16.98 -3.07 -33.83
C ILE A 244 -16.15 -2.03 -33.06
N GLU A 245 -15.66 -0.99 -33.73
CA GLU A 245 -14.97 0.14 -33.12
C GLU A 245 -15.84 0.82 -32.07
N LYS A 246 -17.09 1.17 -32.43
CA LYS A 246 -18.07 1.75 -31.50
C LYS A 246 -18.33 0.85 -30.30
N GLU A 247 -18.47 -0.46 -30.49
CA GLU A 247 -18.75 -1.40 -29.40
C GLU A 247 -17.53 -1.65 -28.49
N ILE A 248 -16.32 -1.72 -29.05
CA ILE A 248 -15.09 -1.73 -28.25
C ILE A 248 -14.97 -0.43 -27.46
N ASP A 249 -15.34 0.71 -28.06
CA ASP A 249 -15.26 1.99 -27.38
C ASP A 249 -16.26 2.17 -26.26
N ASN A 250 -17.43 1.53 -26.37
CA ASN A 250 -18.44 1.46 -25.34
C ASN A 250 -17.98 0.63 -24.11
N LEU A 251 -16.93 -0.18 -24.22
CA LEU A 251 -16.41 -0.94 -23.09
C LEU A 251 -15.79 -0.03 -22.02
N GLY A 252 -16.12 -0.33 -20.76
CA GLY A 252 -15.66 0.43 -19.60
C GLY A 252 -14.13 0.47 -19.48
N ASN A 253 -13.48 -0.66 -19.24
CA ASN A 253 -12.08 -0.63 -18.83
C ASN A 253 -11.11 -0.59 -20.03
N ILE A 254 -10.13 0.32 -20.07
CA ILE A 254 -9.16 0.41 -21.18
C ILE A 254 -8.31 -0.86 -21.34
N ARG A 255 -8.00 -1.55 -20.23
CA ARG A 255 -7.34 -2.86 -20.26
C ARG A 255 -8.24 -3.91 -20.88
N PHE A 256 -9.55 -3.81 -20.62
CA PHE A 256 -10.55 -4.70 -21.19
C PHE A 256 -10.77 -4.42 -22.69
N LYS A 257 -10.74 -3.16 -23.12
CA LYS A 257 -10.69 -2.78 -24.54
C LYS A 257 -9.51 -3.44 -25.25
N ILE A 258 -8.32 -3.35 -24.67
CA ILE A 258 -7.11 -4.00 -25.19
C ILE A 258 -7.28 -5.52 -25.24
N ASP A 259 -7.80 -6.14 -24.18
CA ASP A 259 -7.97 -7.59 -24.13
C ASP A 259 -8.98 -8.09 -25.18
N VAL A 260 -10.08 -7.36 -25.39
CA VAL A 260 -11.11 -7.69 -26.40
C VAL A 260 -10.60 -7.44 -27.81
N ALA A 261 -9.92 -6.32 -28.07
CA ALA A 261 -9.31 -6.05 -29.38
C ALA A 261 -8.27 -7.12 -29.75
N ASN A 262 -7.44 -7.55 -28.79
CA ASN A 262 -6.50 -8.65 -29.00
C ASN A 262 -7.20 -9.99 -29.22
N ASP A 263 -8.30 -10.28 -28.51
CA ASP A 263 -9.08 -11.50 -28.74
C ASP A 263 -9.75 -11.48 -30.12
N LEU A 264 -10.23 -10.33 -30.59
CA LEU A 264 -10.81 -10.19 -31.94
C LEU A 264 -9.76 -10.44 -33.01
N ILE A 265 -8.57 -9.84 -32.91
CA ILE A 265 -7.42 -10.15 -33.78
C ILE A 265 -7.10 -11.64 -33.72
N LYS A 266 -7.10 -12.21 -32.50
CA LYS A 266 -6.77 -13.61 -32.29
C LYS A 266 -7.62 -14.58 -33.12
N TYR A 267 -8.89 -14.23 -33.28
CA TYR A 267 -9.87 -15.05 -33.97
C TYR A 267 -10.31 -14.47 -35.32
N ILE A 268 -9.67 -13.38 -35.80
CA ILE A 268 -10.14 -12.62 -36.97
C ILE A 268 -10.19 -13.49 -38.23
N GLU A 269 -9.19 -14.36 -38.44
CA GLU A 269 -9.13 -15.29 -39.57
C GLU A 269 -10.26 -16.33 -39.57
N ILE A 270 -10.80 -16.65 -38.40
CA ILE A 270 -11.92 -17.59 -38.25
C ILE A 270 -13.24 -16.89 -38.53
N ILE A 271 -13.38 -15.62 -38.13
CA ILE A 271 -14.64 -14.90 -38.16
C ILE A 271 -14.81 -13.98 -39.37
N LYS A 272 -13.73 -13.53 -40.04
CA LYS A 272 -13.78 -12.52 -41.10
C LYS A 272 -14.69 -12.88 -42.27
N LYS A 273 -14.56 -14.12 -42.80
CA LYS A 273 -15.40 -14.59 -43.91
C LYS A 273 -16.88 -14.70 -43.50
N PRO A 274 -17.23 -15.39 -42.40
CA PRO A 274 -18.61 -15.45 -41.93
C PRO A 274 -19.24 -14.07 -41.66
N ILE A 275 -18.49 -13.15 -41.05
CA ILE A 275 -18.98 -11.82 -40.66
C ILE A 275 -19.14 -10.90 -41.89
N ASN A 276 -18.14 -10.84 -42.78
CA ASN A 276 -18.23 -10.01 -43.98
C ASN A 276 -19.32 -10.48 -44.96
N ASN A 277 -19.59 -11.79 -45.02
CA ASN A 277 -20.60 -12.38 -45.89
C ASN A 277 -21.98 -12.55 -45.23
N SER A 278 -22.14 -12.17 -43.95
CA SER A 278 -23.37 -12.35 -43.17
C SER A 278 -23.90 -13.80 -43.13
N ASP A 279 -23.00 -14.79 -43.05
CA ASP A 279 -23.36 -16.21 -42.96
C ASP A 279 -23.57 -16.64 -41.50
N ASN A 280 -24.80 -16.48 -41.02
CA ASN A 280 -25.20 -16.72 -39.64
C ASN A 280 -24.94 -18.16 -39.15
N LYS A 281 -25.11 -19.16 -40.02
CA LYS A 281 -24.91 -20.58 -39.66
C LYS A 281 -23.43 -20.87 -39.45
N LEU A 282 -22.59 -20.29 -40.31
CA LEU A 282 -21.14 -20.37 -40.18
C LEU A 282 -20.64 -19.59 -38.95
N ILE A 283 -21.20 -18.41 -38.65
CA ILE A 283 -20.88 -17.61 -37.45
C ILE A 283 -21.08 -18.44 -36.17
N LEU A 284 -22.22 -19.13 -36.03
CA LEU A 284 -22.52 -19.93 -34.84
C LEU A 284 -21.51 -21.07 -34.61
N ASN A 285 -21.15 -21.81 -35.66
CA ASN A 285 -20.18 -22.90 -35.58
C ASN A 285 -18.76 -22.38 -35.27
N ARG A 286 -18.36 -21.28 -35.93
CA ARG A 286 -17.08 -20.62 -35.66
C ARG A 286 -17.01 -20.07 -34.23
N PHE A 287 -18.10 -19.49 -33.73
CA PHE A 287 -18.18 -18.98 -32.36
C PHE A 287 -18.12 -20.09 -31.30
N HIS A 288 -18.74 -21.25 -31.58
CA HIS A 288 -18.59 -22.44 -30.72
C HIS A 288 -17.13 -22.87 -30.61
N THR A 289 -16.41 -22.91 -31.74
CA THR A 289 -14.98 -23.23 -31.79
C THR A 289 -14.14 -22.24 -30.96
N ILE A 290 -14.43 -20.94 -31.06
CA ILE A 290 -13.79 -19.89 -30.25
C ILE A 290 -14.07 -20.10 -28.75
N SER A 291 -15.31 -20.44 -28.40
CA SER A 291 -15.73 -20.66 -27.01
C SER A 291 -15.03 -21.86 -26.38
N CYS A 292 -14.87 -22.96 -27.11
CA CYS A 292 -14.09 -24.12 -26.70
C CYS A 292 -12.62 -23.76 -26.46
N HIS A 293 -12.01 -22.99 -27.37
CA HIS A 293 -10.62 -22.58 -27.22
C HIS A 293 -10.38 -21.61 -26.05
N ILE A 294 -11.26 -20.63 -25.84
CA ILE A 294 -11.19 -19.72 -24.67
C ILE A 294 -11.33 -20.53 -23.37
N SER A 295 -12.25 -21.49 -23.32
CA SER A 295 -12.49 -22.31 -22.12
C SER A 295 -11.33 -23.25 -21.77
N LYS A 296 -10.48 -23.61 -22.75
CA LYS A 296 -9.24 -24.36 -22.52
C LYS A 296 -8.11 -23.51 -21.92
N ILE A 297 -8.03 -22.23 -22.29
CA ILE A 297 -6.91 -21.35 -21.92
C ILE A 297 -7.17 -20.58 -20.63
N TYR A 298 -8.42 -20.20 -20.37
CA TYR A 298 -8.77 -19.30 -19.28
C TYR A 298 -9.60 -20.00 -18.21
N VAL A 299 -9.44 -19.55 -16.95
CA VAL A 299 -10.29 -19.95 -15.82
C VAL A 299 -11.73 -19.44 -16.00
N PHE A 300 -12.70 -20.09 -15.34
CA PHE A 300 -14.14 -19.89 -15.55
C PHE A 300 -14.57 -18.41 -15.65
N GLU A 301 -14.28 -17.58 -14.65
CA GLU A 301 -14.68 -16.16 -14.65
C GLU A 301 -14.05 -15.35 -15.79
N SER A 302 -12.81 -15.66 -16.16
CA SER A 302 -12.16 -14.99 -17.29
C SER A 302 -12.73 -15.47 -18.63
N ALA A 303 -13.02 -16.77 -18.76
CA ALA A 303 -13.62 -17.34 -19.97
C ALA A 303 -15.03 -16.79 -20.19
N LYS A 304 -15.85 -16.74 -19.12
CA LYS A 304 -17.20 -16.19 -19.10
C LYS A 304 -17.24 -14.75 -19.60
N ASN A 305 -16.39 -13.89 -19.06
CA ASN A 305 -16.35 -12.48 -19.46
C ASN A 305 -15.91 -12.31 -20.93
N ARG A 306 -14.89 -13.04 -21.38
CA ARG A 306 -14.39 -12.96 -22.77
C ARG A 306 -15.40 -13.49 -23.79
N ILE A 307 -15.96 -14.67 -23.56
CA ILE A 307 -16.96 -15.28 -24.45
C ILE A 307 -18.20 -14.38 -24.56
N ASN A 308 -18.76 -13.95 -23.43
CA ASN A 308 -19.99 -13.15 -23.46
C ASN A 308 -19.79 -11.79 -24.12
N THR A 309 -18.61 -11.18 -23.96
CA THR A 309 -18.30 -9.88 -24.59
C THR A 309 -18.11 -10.03 -26.09
N LEU A 310 -17.35 -11.03 -26.54
CA LEU A 310 -17.19 -11.31 -27.98
C LEU A 310 -18.53 -11.64 -28.63
N ALA A 311 -19.40 -12.37 -27.92
CA ALA A 311 -20.72 -12.70 -28.41
C ALA A 311 -21.55 -11.43 -28.68
N ILE A 312 -21.59 -10.48 -27.73
CA ILE A 312 -22.32 -9.20 -27.89
C ILE A 312 -21.78 -8.41 -29.10
N ILE A 313 -20.45 -8.34 -29.25
CA ILE A 313 -19.82 -7.56 -30.33
C ILE A 313 -20.13 -8.19 -31.69
N ILE A 314 -20.02 -9.52 -31.81
CA ILE A 314 -20.26 -10.24 -33.07
C ILE A 314 -21.75 -10.20 -33.45
N GLU A 315 -22.66 -10.31 -32.47
CA GLU A 315 -24.10 -10.17 -32.72
C GLU A 315 -24.45 -8.79 -33.27
N LYS A 316 -23.91 -7.73 -32.67
CA LYS A 316 -24.13 -6.35 -33.14
C LYS A 316 -23.52 -6.07 -34.51
N ALA A 317 -22.40 -6.71 -34.82
CA ALA A 317 -21.79 -6.65 -36.15
C ALA A 317 -22.58 -7.46 -37.19
N SER A 318 -23.42 -8.42 -36.78
CA SER A 318 -24.20 -9.24 -37.70
C SER A 318 -25.47 -8.51 -38.15
N ARG A 319 -25.66 -8.29 -39.46
CA ARG A 319 -26.80 -7.54 -40.02
C ARG A 319 -28.17 -8.18 -39.77
N LYS A 320 -28.23 -9.47 -39.40
CA LYS A 320 -29.44 -10.21 -39.02
C LYS A 320 -29.30 -10.68 -37.57
N SER A 321 -30.41 -10.78 -36.84
CA SER A 321 -30.47 -11.18 -35.42
C SER A 321 -29.94 -12.60 -35.17
N VAL A 322 -28.62 -12.75 -35.11
CA VAL A 322 -27.96 -13.96 -34.61
C VAL A 322 -27.94 -13.88 -33.09
N ILE A 323 -28.26 -14.99 -32.43
CA ILE A 323 -28.12 -15.13 -30.97
C ILE A 323 -27.02 -16.14 -30.71
N LEU A 324 -25.92 -15.68 -30.14
CA LEU A 324 -24.75 -16.48 -29.82
C LEU A 324 -24.83 -17.03 -28.39
N PRO A 325 -24.44 -18.30 -28.16
CA PRO A 325 -24.47 -18.91 -26.83
C PRO A 325 -23.64 -18.11 -25.82
N ARG A 326 -24.24 -17.76 -24.68
CA ARG A 326 -23.54 -17.16 -23.54
C ARG A 326 -23.03 -18.24 -22.60
N LEU A 327 -21.87 -18.01 -21.98
CA LEU A 327 -21.36 -18.85 -20.91
C LEU A 327 -21.94 -18.35 -19.56
N THR A 328 -22.83 -19.13 -18.97
CA THR A 328 -23.54 -18.76 -17.73
C THR A 328 -23.15 -19.64 -16.53
N THR A 329 -22.91 -20.93 -16.77
CA THR A 329 -22.65 -21.95 -15.73
C THR A 329 -21.27 -22.59 -15.85
N GLU A 330 -20.73 -23.05 -14.72
CA GLU A 330 -19.45 -23.76 -14.65
C GLU A 330 -19.51 -25.16 -15.29
N LEU A 331 -20.70 -25.79 -15.27
CA LEU A 331 -20.95 -27.06 -15.95
C LEU A 331 -20.72 -26.92 -17.47
N ARG A 332 -21.31 -25.88 -18.09
CA ARG A 332 -21.12 -25.61 -19.52
C ARG A 332 -19.67 -25.24 -19.87
N TYR A 333 -18.97 -24.57 -18.96
CA TYR A 333 -17.54 -24.28 -19.11
C TYR A 333 -16.70 -25.57 -19.17
N ASN A 334 -16.98 -26.52 -18.29
CA ASN A 334 -16.28 -27.80 -18.25
C ASN A 334 -16.56 -28.66 -19.49
N GLU A 335 -17.78 -28.61 -20.03
CA GLU A 335 -18.11 -29.24 -21.32
C GLU A 335 -17.28 -28.67 -22.47
N LEU A 336 -17.31 -27.33 -22.64
CA LEU A 336 -16.57 -26.63 -23.70
C LEU A 336 -15.05 -26.85 -23.59
N ARG A 337 -14.54 -26.94 -22.37
CA ARG A 337 -13.12 -27.21 -22.09
C ARG A 337 -12.69 -28.62 -22.51
N LYS A 338 -13.58 -29.61 -22.40
CA LYS A 338 -13.33 -31.02 -22.78
C LYS A 338 -13.51 -31.28 -24.28
N SER A 339 -14.25 -30.43 -25.00
CA SER A 339 -14.48 -30.58 -26.45
C SER A 339 -13.18 -30.58 -27.26
N GLN A 340 -13.07 -31.49 -28.23
CA GLN A 340 -11.94 -31.50 -29.18
C GLN A 340 -12.08 -30.34 -30.19
N LEU A 341 -10.96 -29.71 -30.54
CA LEU A 341 -10.92 -28.59 -31.49
C LEU A 341 -10.41 -29.11 -32.84
N PRO A 342 -11.07 -28.80 -33.97
CA PRO A 342 -10.58 -29.18 -35.29
C PRO A 342 -9.20 -28.58 -35.58
N GLU A 343 -8.28 -29.37 -36.11
CA GLU A 343 -6.89 -28.98 -36.38
C GLU A 343 -6.79 -27.80 -37.36
N LEU A 344 -7.64 -27.81 -38.41
CA LEU A 344 -7.78 -26.70 -39.36
C LEU A 344 -8.30 -25.39 -38.73
N ALA A 345 -9.02 -25.48 -37.61
CA ALA A 345 -9.43 -24.29 -36.86
C ALA A 345 -8.28 -23.79 -35.99
N MET A 346 -7.53 -24.68 -35.33
CA MET A 346 -6.35 -24.34 -34.54
C MET A 346 -5.27 -23.63 -35.37
N GLN A 347 -5.06 -24.03 -36.63
CA GLN A 347 -4.15 -23.36 -37.56
C GLN A 347 -4.58 -21.93 -37.92
N LYS A 348 -5.87 -21.61 -37.81
CA LYS A 348 -6.45 -20.29 -38.10
C LYS A 348 -6.59 -19.39 -36.87
N ILE A 349 -6.51 -19.96 -35.66
CA ILE A 349 -6.39 -19.15 -34.45
C ILE A 349 -4.97 -18.63 -34.44
N SER A 350 -4.75 -17.31 -34.34
CA SER A 350 -3.39 -16.82 -34.12
C SER A 350 -2.98 -17.19 -32.69
N VAL A 351 -2.38 -18.37 -32.55
CA VAL A 351 -1.88 -18.83 -31.26
C VAL A 351 -0.69 -17.93 -30.94
N LYS A 352 -0.83 -17.15 -29.87
CA LYS A 352 0.32 -16.47 -29.28
C LYS A 352 1.24 -17.55 -28.75
N LEU A 353 2.20 -17.96 -29.58
CA LEU A 353 3.21 -18.94 -29.25
C LEU A 353 3.79 -18.59 -27.88
N SER A 354 3.97 -19.59 -27.04
CA SER A 354 4.73 -19.39 -25.81
C SER A 354 6.12 -18.84 -26.19
N SER A 355 6.76 -18.08 -25.30
CA SER A 355 8.11 -17.57 -25.59
C SER A 355 9.13 -18.68 -25.93
N ALA A 356 8.84 -19.93 -25.55
CA ALA A 356 9.66 -21.10 -25.88
C ALA A 356 9.38 -21.58 -27.30
N GLU A 357 8.10 -21.78 -27.66
CA GLU A 357 7.70 -22.17 -29.02
C GLU A 357 8.08 -21.10 -30.05
N ALA A 358 7.88 -19.82 -29.72
CA ALA A 358 8.27 -18.70 -30.59
C ALA A 358 9.78 -18.63 -30.82
N LEU A 359 10.58 -19.00 -29.80
CA LEU A 359 12.03 -19.09 -29.96
C LEU A 359 12.38 -20.29 -30.84
N ASP A 360 11.78 -21.46 -30.57
CA ASP A 360 12.06 -22.66 -31.35
C ASP A 360 11.70 -22.47 -32.83
N GLU A 361 10.55 -21.86 -33.12
CA GLU A 361 10.13 -21.50 -34.48
C GLU A 361 11.09 -20.50 -35.14
N ALA A 362 11.46 -19.43 -34.45
CA ALA A 362 12.42 -18.45 -34.98
C ALA A 362 13.79 -19.10 -35.27
N LEU A 363 14.28 -19.96 -34.37
CA LEU A 363 15.53 -20.68 -34.58
C LEU A 363 15.43 -21.70 -35.72
N ASN A 364 14.31 -22.43 -35.83
CA ASN A 364 14.05 -23.34 -36.95
C ASN A 364 14.02 -22.62 -38.29
N LYS A 365 13.46 -21.42 -38.31
CA LYS A 365 13.26 -20.64 -39.52
C LYS A 365 14.54 -19.95 -39.99
N TYR A 366 15.38 -19.50 -39.05
CA TYR A 366 16.46 -18.56 -39.34
C TYR A 366 17.87 -19.03 -38.98
N CYS A 367 18.04 -20.15 -38.30
CA CYS A 367 19.36 -20.63 -37.87
C CYS A 367 19.74 -21.99 -38.44
N SER A 368 21.04 -22.24 -38.57
CA SER A 368 21.56 -23.59 -38.81
C SER A 368 21.33 -24.49 -37.60
N ILE A 369 21.31 -25.82 -37.82
CA ILE A 369 21.06 -26.81 -36.76
C ILE A 369 22.04 -26.64 -35.58
N LYS A 370 23.33 -26.37 -35.88
CA LYS A 370 24.37 -26.19 -34.87
C LYS A 370 24.17 -24.91 -34.05
N VAL A 371 23.83 -23.79 -34.70
CA VAL A 371 23.56 -22.51 -34.03
C VAL A 371 22.28 -22.58 -33.20
N ARG A 372 21.22 -23.19 -33.73
CA ARG A 372 19.96 -23.44 -33.01
C ARG A 372 20.20 -24.19 -31.71
N GLN A 373 20.90 -25.32 -31.77
CA GLN A 373 21.17 -26.13 -30.58
C GLN A 373 21.93 -25.32 -29.52
N ARG A 374 22.95 -24.57 -29.94
CA ARG A 374 23.76 -23.78 -29.00
C ARG A 374 22.98 -22.63 -28.34
N LEU A 375 22.12 -21.95 -29.10
CA LEU A 375 21.26 -20.89 -28.54
C LEU A 375 20.21 -21.44 -27.58
N LEU A 376 19.65 -22.63 -27.86
CA LEU A 376 18.75 -23.33 -26.93
C LEU A 376 19.46 -23.71 -25.64
N ASP A 377 20.67 -24.29 -25.73
CA ASP A 377 21.48 -24.65 -24.57
C ASP A 377 21.84 -23.42 -23.73
N PHE A 378 22.24 -22.32 -24.40
CA PHE A 378 22.51 -21.04 -23.75
C PHE A 378 21.30 -20.55 -22.94
N VAL A 379 20.10 -20.53 -23.55
CA VAL A 379 18.88 -20.11 -22.84
C VAL A 379 18.52 -21.07 -21.70
N ASN A 380 18.72 -22.38 -21.90
CA ASN A 380 18.37 -23.41 -20.92
C ASN A 380 19.31 -23.44 -19.71
N SER A 381 20.54 -22.92 -19.84
CA SER A 381 21.49 -22.74 -18.74
C SER A 381 20.99 -21.80 -17.63
N TYR A 382 20.03 -20.92 -17.93
CA TYR A 382 19.44 -20.00 -16.96
C TYR A 382 18.20 -20.59 -16.25
N LYS A 383 17.91 -20.06 -15.05
CA LYS A 383 16.73 -20.46 -14.24
C LYS A 383 15.43 -20.25 -15.00
N HIS A 384 14.44 -21.13 -14.82
CA HIS A 384 13.16 -21.10 -15.56
C HIS A 384 12.48 -19.72 -15.61
N LYS A 385 12.49 -18.96 -14.50
CA LYS A 385 11.89 -17.61 -14.42
C LYS A 385 12.63 -16.54 -15.24
N GLU A 386 13.92 -16.75 -15.52
CA GLU A 386 14.80 -15.79 -16.20
C GLU A 386 14.89 -16.06 -17.72
N ARG A 387 14.62 -17.28 -18.18
CA ARG A 387 14.68 -17.68 -19.60
C ARG A 387 13.92 -16.75 -20.54
N LYS A 388 12.78 -16.22 -20.09
CA LYS A 388 11.95 -15.28 -20.87
C LYS A 388 12.71 -13.99 -21.23
N ALA A 389 13.62 -13.53 -20.39
CA ALA A 389 14.42 -12.32 -20.61
C ALA A 389 15.50 -12.49 -21.69
N TYR A 390 15.88 -13.73 -22.01
CA TYR A 390 16.84 -14.07 -23.06
C TYR A 390 16.16 -14.45 -24.38
N ARG A 391 15.02 -15.16 -24.31
CA ARG A 391 14.24 -15.57 -25.49
C ARG A 391 13.81 -14.39 -26.35
N LYS A 392 13.23 -13.36 -25.73
CA LYS A 392 12.67 -12.22 -26.48
C LYS A 392 13.73 -11.44 -27.29
N PRO A 393 14.87 -11.02 -26.69
CA PRO A 393 15.91 -10.34 -27.47
C PRO A 393 16.45 -11.16 -28.65
N ILE A 394 16.59 -12.48 -28.48
CA ILE A 394 17.04 -13.37 -29.56
C ILE A 394 15.99 -13.42 -30.68
N ILE A 395 14.71 -13.62 -30.35
CA ILE A 395 13.61 -13.62 -31.33
C ILE A 395 13.54 -12.29 -32.09
N ASP A 396 13.55 -11.17 -31.35
CA ASP A 396 13.43 -9.83 -31.94
C ASP A 396 14.59 -9.56 -32.92
N PHE A 397 15.82 -9.94 -32.55
CA PHE A 397 16.99 -9.83 -33.43
C PHE A 397 16.92 -10.76 -34.65
N LEU A 398 16.57 -12.04 -34.47
CA LEU A 398 16.48 -12.99 -35.58
C LEU A 398 15.43 -12.55 -36.61
N ASN A 399 14.28 -12.06 -36.16
CA ASN A 399 13.26 -11.51 -37.04
C ASN A 399 13.81 -10.33 -37.86
N GLN A 400 14.52 -9.41 -37.20
CA GLN A 400 15.11 -8.24 -37.87
C GLN A 400 16.18 -8.62 -38.91
N VAL A 401 17.09 -9.54 -38.57
CA VAL A 401 18.17 -9.97 -39.45
C VAL A 401 17.64 -10.77 -40.65
N SER A 402 16.50 -11.44 -40.48
CA SER A 402 15.97 -12.40 -41.43
C SER A 402 15.22 -11.84 -42.63
N ASP A 403 14.79 -10.57 -42.59
CA ASP A 403 14.12 -9.92 -43.72
C ASP A 403 15.01 -9.79 -44.97
N SER A 404 16.30 -10.21 -44.89
CA SER A 404 17.29 -10.01 -45.96
C SER A 404 18.18 -11.21 -46.33
N SER A 405 17.98 -12.44 -45.80
CA SER A 405 18.48 -13.77 -46.31
C SER A 405 18.82 -14.79 -45.19
N LYS A 406 18.77 -16.10 -45.51
CA LYS A 406 19.02 -17.26 -44.61
C LYS A 406 20.48 -17.48 -44.17
N ASP A 407 21.46 -16.80 -44.76
CA ASP A 407 22.91 -17.01 -44.49
C ASP A 407 23.53 -15.92 -43.60
N TRP A 408 22.74 -15.28 -42.73
CA TRP A 408 23.23 -14.19 -41.90
C TRP A 408 24.38 -14.61 -40.95
N GLU A 409 24.40 -15.89 -40.55
CA GLU A 409 25.46 -16.48 -39.70
C GLU A 409 26.85 -16.41 -40.34
N LYS A 410 26.93 -16.31 -41.67
CA LYS A 410 28.18 -16.29 -42.44
C LYS A 410 28.65 -14.88 -42.82
N LYS A 411 27.93 -13.83 -42.40
CA LYS A 411 28.19 -12.44 -42.81
C LYS A 411 28.46 -11.54 -41.60
N PRO A 412 29.72 -11.49 -41.11
CA PRO A 412 30.11 -10.73 -39.91
C PRO A 412 29.70 -9.25 -39.95
N GLU A 413 29.84 -8.60 -41.11
CA GLU A 413 29.56 -7.18 -41.30
C GLU A 413 28.07 -6.88 -41.14
N ARG A 414 27.23 -7.83 -41.57
CA ARG A 414 25.77 -7.72 -41.47
C ARG A 414 25.28 -7.94 -40.04
N ILE A 415 25.89 -8.87 -39.31
CA ILE A 415 25.62 -9.05 -37.88
C ILE A 415 25.91 -7.73 -37.13
N GLN A 416 27.02 -7.08 -37.47
CA GLN A 416 27.40 -5.81 -36.87
C GLN A 416 26.40 -4.68 -37.20
N SER A 417 25.99 -4.51 -38.46
CA SER A 417 25.03 -3.46 -38.84
C SER A 417 23.67 -3.69 -38.19
N GLU A 418 23.16 -4.93 -38.20
CA GLU A 418 21.87 -5.26 -37.61
C GLU A 418 21.87 -5.14 -36.09
N LEU A 419 23.00 -5.42 -35.42
CA LEU A 419 23.14 -5.15 -33.99
C LEU A 419 23.05 -3.66 -33.67
N MET A 420 23.62 -2.78 -34.51
CA MET A 420 23.50 -1.34 -34.30
C MET A 420 22.06 -0.87 -34.50
N ASN A 421 21.40 -1.31 -35.57
CA ASN A 421 19.99 -1.03 -35.84
C ASN A 421 19.09 -1.52 -34.70
N TYR A 422 19.32 -2.74 -34.21
CA TYR A 422 18.56 -3.31 -33.10
C TYR A 422 18.73 -2.49 -31.81
N ARG A 423 19.96 -2.03 -31.52
CA ARG A 423 20.23 -1.16 -30.37
C ARG A 423 19.48 0.16 -30.47
N ASP A 424 19.50 0.78 -31.63
CA ASP A 424 18.92 2.11 -31.83
C ASP A 424 17.38 2.03 -31.84
N ASN A 425 16.81 0.96 -32.39
CA ASN A 425 15.37 0.63 -32.28
C ASN A 425 14.96 0.37 -30.82
N LEU A 426 15.79 -0.33 -30.02
CA LEU A 426 15.48 -0.51 -28.60
C LEU A 426 15.40 0.82 -27.84
N LEU A 427 16.22 1.81 -28.21
CA LEU A 427 16.23 3.12 -27.58
C LEU A 427 15.00 3.97 -27.91
N SER A 428 14.36 3.74 -29.07
CA SER A 428 13.11 4.42 -29.43
C SER A 428 11.88 3.77 -28.78
N GLU A 429 11.91 2.46 -28.50
CA GLU A 429 10.76 1.71 -28.01
C GLU A 429 10.68 1.55 -26.48
N VAL A 430 11.83 1.44 -25.79
CA VAL A 430 11.89 1.11 -24.36
C VAL A 430 12.84 2.02 -23.60
N ASP A 431 12.71 2.04 -22.27
CA ASP A 431 13.61 2.82 -21.43
C ASP A 431 15.07 2.32 -21.55
N ARG A 432 16.03 3.25 -21.43
CA ARG A 432 17.47 3.02 -21.65
C ARG A 432 18.03 1.84 -20.85
N SER A 433 17.56 1.58 -19.64
CA SER A 433 18.03 0.46 -18.81
C SER A 433 17.45 -0.88 -19.28
N THR A 434 16.20 -0.91 -19.74
CA THR A 434 15.62 -2.10 -20.39
C THR A 434 16.29 -2.36 -21.74
N ALA A 435 16.57 -1.31 -22.53
CA ALA A 435 17.34 -1.41 -23.77
C ALA A 435 18.74 -1.98 -23.51
N TYR A 436 19.45 -1.45 -22.51
CA TYR A 436 20.77 -1.95 -22.08
C TYR A 436 20.73 -3.44 -21.74
N GLN A 437 19.77 -3.87 -20.92
CA GLN A 437 19.68 -5.27 -20.50
C GLN A 437 19.34 -6.20 -21.67
N ARG A 438 18.40 -5.80 -22.55
CA ARG A 438 18.02 -6.59 -23.73
C ARG A 438 19.17 -6.72 -24.72
N TYR A 439 19.89 -5.63 -24.97
CA TYR A 439 21.07 -5.63 -25.82
C TYR A 439 22.17 -6.53 -25.23
N ASN A 440 22.43 -6.40 -23.91
CA ASN A 440 23.43 -7.22 -23.23
C ASN A 440 23.13 -8.71 -23.35
N ASN A 441 21.88 -9.12 -23.10
CA ASN A 441 21.44 -10.51 -23.20
C ASN A 441 21.64 -11.09 -24.59
N LEU A 442 21.37 -10.31 -25.64
CA LEU A 442 21.61 -10.70 -27.03
C LEU A 442 23.11 -10.83 -27.32
N THR A 443 23.91 -9.83 -26.94
CA THR A 443 25.36 -9.85 -27.19
C THR A 443 26.06 -11.02 -26.50
N ASN A 444 25.61 -11.42 -25.30
CA ASN A 444 26.14 -12.60 -24.62
C ASN A 444 25.83 -13.90 -25.39
N ALA A 445 24.63 -14.01 -25.97
CA ALA A 445 24.28 -15.16 -26.80
C ALA A 445 25.18 -15.25 -28.05
N LEU A 446 25.44 -14.11 -28.72
CA LEU A 446 26.33 -14.06 -29.89
C LEU A 446 27.80 -14.31 -29.53
N LYS A 447 28.29 -13.82 -28.38
CA LYS A 447 29.64 -14.13 -27.89
C LYS A 447 29.84 -15.63 -27.71
N VAL A 448 28.85 -16.33 -27.14
CA VAL A 448 28.90 -17.79 -26.99
C VAL A 448 29.01 -18.48 -28.36
N LEU A 449 28.33 -17.97 -29.39
CA LEU A 449 28.47 -18.53 -30.74
C LEU A 449 29.86 -18.27 -31.34
N ILE A 450 30.47 -17.11 -31.11
CA ILE A 450 31.85 -16.79 -31.54
C ILE A 450 32.85 -17.70 -30.80
N GLU A 451 32.73 -17.82 -29.47
CA GLU A 451 33.61 -18.66 -28.64
C GLU A 451 33.61 -20.14 -29.07
N HIS A 452 32.48 -20.63 -29.61
CA HIS A 452 32.33 -22.01 -30.07
C HIS A 452 32.60 -22.18 -31.58
N GLY A 453 33.12 -21.14 -32.25
CA GLY A 453 33.45 -21.16 -33.68
C GLY A 453 32.23 -21.30 -34.60
N LEU A 454 31.03 -21.01 -34.10
CA LEU A 454 29.78 -21.05 -34.88
C LEU A 454 29.51 -19.73 -35.61
N LEU A 455 30.12 -18.64 -35.15
CA LEU A 455 30.24 -17.38 -35.88
C LEU A 455 31.73 -17.08 -36.10
N SER A 456 32.05 -16.31 -37.15
CA SER A 456 33.43 -15.91 -37.42
C SER A 456 34.02 -15.13 -36.24
N SER A 457 35.28 -15.41 -35.90
CA SER A 457 36.04 -14.63 -34.91
C SER A 457 36.24 -13.17 -35.34
N THR A 458 36.06 -12.86 -36.62
CA THR A 458 36.08 -11.49 -37.17
C THR A 458 34.77 -10.72 -36.91
N THR A 459 33.74 -11.35 -36.34
CA THR A 459 32.46 -10.71 -36.04
C THR A 459 32.60 -9.71 -34.88
N TYR A 460 32.58 -8.43 -35.21
CA TYR A 460 32.65 -7.37 -34.21
C TYR A 460 31.27 -7.14 -33.57
N ILE A 461 31.21 -7.31 -32.24
CA ILE A 461 30.03 -6.98 -31.44
C ILE A 461 30.16 -5.52 -30.97
N PRO A 462 29.28 -4.60 -31.41
CA PRO A 462 29.34 -3.21 -31.00
C PRO A 462 29.24 -3.04 -29.48
N LYS A 463 29.90 -2.00 -28.95
CA LYS A 463 29.78 -1.66 -27.54
C LYS A 463 28.32 -1.39 -27.18
N ASN A 464 27.90 -1.94 -26.05
CA ASN A 464 26.58 -1.69 -25.49
C ASN A 464 26.40 -0.20 -25.20
N ILE A 465 25.14 0.22 -25.08
CA ILE A 465 24.75 1.54 -24.59
C ILE A 465 25.57 1.82 -23.33
N LYS A 466 26.28 2.96 -23.25
CA LYS A 466 26.98 3.34 -22.02
C LYS A 466 26.00 3.21 -20.87
N GLU A 467 26.35 2.43 -19.85
CA GLU A 467 25.61 2.43 -18.60
C GLU A 467 25.46 3.89 -18.22
N SER A 468 24.23 4.37 -18.13
CA SER A 468 24.01 5.61 -17.45
C SER A 468 24.43 5.37 -16.01
N SER A 469 25.63 5.82 -15.66
CA SER A 469 26.09 5.88 -14.27
C SER A 469 25.11 6.63 -13.36
N ASN A 470 24.15 7.36 -13.97
CA ASN A 470 23.21 8.27 -13.31
C ASN A 470 21.72 8.01 -13.54
N VAL A 471 21.25 7.00 -14.29
CA VAL A 471 19.79 6.72 -14.32
C VAL A 471 19.44 5.86 -13.12
N GLU A 472 19.41 6.50 -11.96
CA GLU A 472 18.71 5.97 -10.80
C GLU A 472 17.22 5.85 -11.17
N LYS A 473 16.79 4.64 -11.55
CA LYS A 473 15.38 4.30 -11.79
C LYS A 473 14.58 4.41 -10.48
N TYR A 474 14.25 5.62 -10.04
CA TYR A 474 13.26 5.84 -8.99
C TYR A 474 12.41 7.05 -9.37
N SER A 475 11.20 6.79 -9.88
CA SER A 475 10.21 7.84 -10.16
C SER A 475 9.64 8.48 -8.87
N ASN A 476 9.93 7.90 -7.70
CA ASN A 476 9.34 8.31 -6.42
C ASN A 476 10.45 8.72 -5.45
N ASN A 477 10.21 9.83 -4.72
CA ASN A 477 11.08 10.28 -3.63
C ASN A 477 11.37 9.11 -2.66
N PRO A 478 12.63 8.68 -2.49
CA PRO A 478 12.98 7.56 -1.63
C PRO A 478 12.91 7.90 -0.14
N LEU A 479 12.71 9.17 0.20
CA LEU A 479 12.59 9.68 1.56
C LEU A 479 11.14 10.09 1.88
N ILE A 480 10.87 10.33 3.17
CA ILE A 480 9.63 10.93 3.66
C ILE A 480 9.87 12.44 3.74
N LEU A 481 10.01 13.05 2.57
CA LEU A 481 10.41 14.44 2.40
C LEU A 481 9.55 15.10 1.34
N GLN A 482 9.18 16.36 1.58
CA GLN A 482 8.32 17.13 0.68
C GLN A 482 9.00 17.41 -0.65
N VAL A 483 10.27 17.81 -0.59
CA VAL A 483 11.09 18.08 -1.77
C VAL A 483 11.71 16.78 -2.28
N ASN A 484 11.63 16.57 -3.60
CA ASN A 484 12.39 15.51 -4.25
C ASN A 484 13.83 15.97 -4.46
N LEU A 485 14.75 15.49 -3.61
CA LEU A 485 16.20 15.82 -3.67
C LEU A 485 16.92 15.44 -4.96
N ARG A 486 16.20 14.84 -5.91
CA ARG A 486 16.71 14.37 -7.20
C ARG A 486 16.13 15.17 -8.37
N ASP A 487 15.32 16.18 -8.07
CA ASP A 487 14.66 17.06 -9.03
C ASP A 487 15.26 18.47 -8.90
N GLU A 488 16.02 18.88 -9.92
CA GLU A 488 16.84 20.09 -9.88
C GLU A 488 16.02 21.39 -9.84
N GLU A 489 14.75 21.38 -10.27
CA GLU A 489 13.88 22.56 -10.29
C GLU A 489 13.45 22.99 -8.87
N ASN A 490 13.23 22.03 -7.97
CA ASN A 490 12.83 22.33 -6.58
C ASN A 490 13.96 22.98 -5.75
N HIS A 491 15.18 23.02 -6.27
CA HIS A 491 16.35 23.55 -5.56
C HIS A 491 16.50 25.07 -5.69
N GLN A 492 15.77 25.71 -6.61
CA GLN A 492 15.89 27.15 -6.88
C GLN A 492 15.18 28.05 -5.84
N HIS A 493 14.41 27.46 -4.91
CA HIS A 493 13.59 28.20 -3.95
C HIS A 493 14.32 28.54 -2.63
N PHE A 494 15.57 28.11 -2.47
CA PHE A 494 16.32 28.32 -1.22
C PHE A 494 17.43 29.35 -1.42
N SER A 495 17.56 30.29 -0.48
CA SER A 495 18.51 31.40 -0.56
C SER A 495 19.95 30.93 -0.29
N SER A 496 20.13 29.84 0.45
CA SER A 496 21.45 29.28 0.74
C SER A 496 21.47 27.75 0.88
N SER A 497 22.66 27.16 0.70
CA SER A 497 22.87 25.72 0.92
C SER A 497 22.60 25.28 2.36
N ASN A 498 22.91 26.13 3.36
CA ASN A 498 22.66 25.83 4.77
C ASN A 498 21.17 25.82 5.11
N GLU A 499 20.42 26.77 4.55
CA GLU A 499 18.97 26.85 4.69
C GLU A 499 18.31 25.59 4.13
N PHE A 500 18.74 25.15 2.93
CA PHE A 500 18.25 23.91 2.34
C PHE A 500 18.58 22.68 3.20
N LEU A 501 19.82 22.54 3.66
CA LEU A 501 20.21 21.40 4.52
C LEU A 501 19.41 21.38 5.83
N THR A 502 19.18 22.55 6.45
CA THR A 502 18.40 22.70 7.68
C THR A 502 16.93 22.35 7.44
N PHE A 503 16.35 22.80 6.32
CA PHE A 503 15.00 22.43 5.91
C PHE A 503 14.87 20.91 5.74
N VAL A 504 15.78 20.28 5.00
CA VAL A 504 15.76 18.83 4.77
C VAL A 504 15.89 18.07 6.09
N GLN A 505 16.82 18.48 6.96
CA GLN A 505 17.01 17.87 8.27
C GLN A 505 15.74 17.98 9.13
N SER A 506 15.16 19.18 9.23
CA SER A 506 13.98 19.45 10.06
C SER A 506 12.74 18.71 9.55
N ASN A 507 12.53 18.68 8.24
CA ASN A 507 11.39 18.00 7.62
C ASN A 507 11.50 16.47 7.78
N LEU A 508 12.70 15.90 7.57
CA LEU A 508 12.94 14.47 7.80
C LEU A 508 12.75 14.09 9.27
N SER A 509 13.30 14.87 10.21
CA SER A 509 13.14 14.64 11.66
C SER A 509 11.66 14.67 12.02
N SER A 510 10.98 15.79 11.71
CA SER A 510 9.56 15.96 12.03
C SER A 510 8.70 14.81 11.49
N ASN A 511 8.86 14.43 10.22
CA ASN A 511 8.06 13.34 9.65
C ASN A 511 8.35 11.98 10.29
N LEU A 512 9.60 11.70 10.65
CA LEU A 512 9.96 10.49 11.38
C LEU A 512 9.37 10.51 12.80
N ASP A 513 9.50 11.63 13.50
CA ASP A 513 9.02 11.82 14.87
C ASP A 513 7.52 11.62 14.98
N HIS A 514 6.72 12.18 14.05
CA HIS A 514 5.27 11.95 14.01
C HIS A 514 4.92 10.47 13.82
N LEU A 515 5.63 9.78 12.93
CA LEU A 515 5.39 8.37 12.64
C LEU A 515 5.81 7.46 13.81
N VAL A 516 6.92 7.77 14.48
CA VAL A 516 7.40 7.08 15.67
C VAL A 516 6.48 7.34 16.86
N THR A 517 6.03 8.58 17.07
CA THR A 517 5.10 8.96 18.15
C THR A 517 3.78 8.20 18.04
N VAL A 518 3.15 8.21 16.86
CA VAL A 518 1.91 7.44 16.63
C VAL A 518 2.14 5.94 16.82
N SER A 519 3.30 5.42 16.42
CA SER A 519 3.65 4.02 16.63
C SER A 519 3.79 3.70 18.13
N ARG A 520 4.47 4.54 18.90
CA ARG A 520 4.63 4.41 20.36
C ARG A 520 3.29 4.43 21.08
N GLU A 521 2.39 5.35 20.72
CA GLU A 521 1.03 5.38 21.28
C GLU A 521 0.24 4.09 21.03
N ILE A 522 0.35 3.51 19.82
CA ILE A 522 -0.31 2.24 19.48
C ILE A 522 0.28 1.10 20.32
N ILE A 523 1.61 1.08 20.51
CA ILE A 523 2.29 0.06 21.31
C ILE A 523 1.85 0.15 22.77
N VAL A 524 1.88 1.34 23.38
CA VAL A 524 1.45 1.54 24.78
C VAL A 524 0.01 1.10 24.97
N LYS A 525 -0.92 1.55 24.11
CA LYS A 525 -2.34 1.18 24.21
C LYS A 525 -2.56 -0.32 24.06
N GLY A 526 -1.88 -0.95 23.11
CA GLY A 526 -1.96 -2.39 22.88
C GLY A 526 -1.39 -3.21 24.04
N TYR A 527 -0.24 -2.81 24.55
CA TYR A 527 0.42 -3.50 25.67
C TYR A 527 -0.34 -3.30 27.00
N ALA A 528 -0.88 -2.10 27.25
CA ALA A 528 -1.73 -1.85 28.41
C ALA A 528 -2.98 -2.75 28.42
N LYS A 529 -3.64 -2.94 27.26
CA LYS A 529 -4.75 -3.90 27.13
C LYS A 529 -4.30 -5.32 27.44
N TYR A 530 -3.18 -5.75 26.88
CA TYR A 530 -2.61 -7.08 27.14
C TYR A 530 -2.39 -7.32 28.65
N LEU A 531 -1.83 -6.35 29.37
CA LEU A 531 -1.62 -6.43 30.82
C LEU A 531 -2.93 -6.42 31.62
N SER A 532 -3.93 -5.66 31.17
CA SER A 532 -5.24 -5.58 31.85
C SER A 532 -6.12 -6.83 31.69
N LYS A 533 -5.69 -7.83 30.91
CA LYS A 533 -6.47 -9.02 30.58
C LYS A 533 -7.04 -9.71 31.82
N ASP A 534 -6.22 -9.97 32.85
CA ASP A 534 -6.68 -10.68 34.05
C ASP A 534 -7.64 -9.84 34.91
N GLU A 535 -7.43 -8.53 34.96
CA GLU A 535 -8.35 -7.59 35.62
C GLU A 535 -9.72 -7.55 34.91
N VAL A 536 -9.72 -7.51 33.58
CA VAL A 536 -10.95 -7.56 32.76
C VAL A 536 -11.68 -8.89 32.93
N ILE A 537 -10.94 -10.01 33.02
CA ILE A 537 -11.53 -11.32 33.30
C ILE A 537 -12.16 -11.36 34.69
N SER A 538 -11.53 -10.76 35.71
CA SER A 538 -12.07 -10.74 37.09
C SER A 538 -13.42 -10.02 37.21
N ARG A 539 -13.69 -9.06 36.32
CA ARG A 539 -14.96 -8.32 36.22
C ARG A 539 -16.06 -9.09 35.49
N SER A 540 -15.72 -10.21 34.85
CA SER A 540 -16.67 -11.08 34.15
C SER A 540 -17.56 -11.83 35.13
N LYS A 541 -18.88 -11.77 34.90
CA LYS A 541 -19.88 -12.53 35.67
C LYS A 541 -20.13 -13.93 35.10
N GLY A 542 -19.47 -14.30 33.99
CA GLY A 542 -19.70 -15.55 33.26
C GLY A 542 -18.73 -16.70 33.57
N VAL A 543 -17.63 -16.44 34.28
CA VAL A 543 -16.52 -17.40 34.49
C VAL A 543 -16.96 -18.79 35.02
N PRO A 544 -17.90 -18.90 35.99
CA PRO A 544 -18.32 -20.21 36.52
C PRO A 544 -19.09 -21.09 35.53
N LYS A 545 -19.51 -20.56 34.36
CA LYS A 545 -20.38 -21.24 33.40
C LYS A 545 -19.66 -21.73 32.14
N PHE A 546 -18.32 -21.62 32.08
CA PHE A 546 -17.54 -22.02 30.89
C PHE A 546 -16.86 -23.39 31.04
N SER A 547 -17.10 -24.12 32.14
CA SER A 547 -16.64 -25.48 32.36
C SER A 547 -17.28 -26.47 31.35
N PRO A 548 -16.55 -27.47 30.84
CA PRO A 548 -17.08 -28.46 29.89
C PRO A 548 -18.24 -29.29 30.44
N GLU A 549 -18.43 -29.32 31.77
CA GLU A 549 -19.52 -30.04 32.45
C GLU A 549 -20.84 -29.25 32.50
N SER A 550 -20.84 -27.95 32.21
CA SER A 550 -22.08 -27.18 32.12
C SER A 550 -22.69 -27.35 30.73
N ASN A 551 -23.67 -28.25 30.63
CA ASN A 551 -24.51 -28.40 29.44
C ASN A 551 -25.12 -27.05 29.06
N PHE A 552 -24.65 -26.46 27.96
CA PHE A 552 -25.25 -25.28 27.32
C PHE A 552 -26.53 -25.61 26.54
N GLU A 553 -27.19 -26.71 26.88
CA GLU A 553 -28.46 -27.10 26.28
C GLU A 553 -29.60 -26.49 27.12
N ASN A 554 -30.36 -25.60 26.48
CA ASN A 554 -31.64 -25.05 26.94
C ASN A 554 -31.61 -23.94 28.03
N GLN A 555 -31.02 -22.78 27.72
CA GLN A 555 -31.46 -21.53 28.36
C GLN A 555 -31.71 -20.43 27.31
N HIS A 556 -32.97 -20.24 26.93
CA HIS A 556 -33.43 -18.98 26.36
C HIS A 556 -33.61 -17.95 27.49
N SER A 557 -32.90 -16.81 27.44
CA SER A 557 -33.47 -15.49 27.78
C SER A 557 -32.51 -14.29 27.70
N VAL A 558 -31.18 -14.42 27.73
CA VAL A 558 -30.26 -13.25 27.60
C VAL A 558 -28.96 -13.67 26.87
N ASP A 559 -28.65 -13.05 25.73
CA ASP A 559 -27.36 -13.29 25.04
C ASP A 559 -26.23 -12.58 25.82
N PHE A 560 -25.44 -13.36 26.57
CA PHE A 560 -24.35 -12.87 27.43
C PHE A 560 -23.24 -12.10 26.68
N PHE A 561 -23.20 -12.18 25.35
CA PHE A 561 -22.17 -11.56 24.52
C PHE A 561 -22.69 -10.37 23.71
N ASP A 562 -24.00 -10.12 23.73
CA ASP A 562 -24.62 -9.00 23.02
C ASP A 562 -24.81 -7.80 23.97
N ILE A 563 -24.51 -6.60 23.48
CA ILE A 563 -24.78 -5.33 24.18
C ILE A 563 -26.30 -5.07 24.22
N LYS A 564 -27.04 -5.59 23.24
CA LYS A 564 -28.50 -5.40 23.11
C LYS A 564 -29.33 -6.11 24.18
N SER A 565 -28.72 -7.00 24.96
CA SER A 565 -29.38 -7.80 25.99
C SER A 565 -29.32 -7.17 27.39
N PHE A 566 -28.97 -5.88 27.50
CA PHE A 566 -28.76 -5.16 28.77
C PHE A 566 -27.63 -5.72 29.65
N ASN A 567 -26.70 -6.48 29.07
CA ASN A 567 -25.53 -6.97 29.80
C ASN A 567 -24.53 -5.84 30.02
N ILE A 568 -24.16 -5.59 31.28
CA ILE A 568 -23.28 -4.48 31.69
C ILE A 568 -21.79 -4.77 31.35
N TYR A 569 -21.42 -6.03 31.09
CA TYR A 569 -20.02 -6.46 30.89
C TYR A 569 -19.78 -7.36 29.65
N PRO A 570 -20.20 -6.94 28.44
CA PRO A 570 -20.14 -7.79 27.25
C PRO A 570 -18.70 -8.04 26.77
N THR A 571 -17.78 -7.08 26.98
CA THR A 571 -16.36 -7.23 26.61
C THR A 571 -15.65 -8.17 27.57
N GLU A 572 -15.86 -8.01 28.87
CA GLU A 572 -15.30 -8.84 29.94
C GLU A 572 -15.73 -10.30 29.77
N ASN A 573 -17.01 -10.54 29.46
CA ASN A 573 -17.52 -11.90 29.20
C ASN A 573 -16.87 -12.51 27.95
N LYS A 574 -16.68 -11.73 26.87
CA LYS A 574 -15.97 -12.19 25.66
C LYS A 574 -14.51 -12.52 25.96
N VAL A 575 -13.80 -11.65 26.69
CA VAL A 575 -12.40 -11.88 27.06
C VAL A 575 -12.28 -13.10 27.97
N ALA A 576 -13.15 -13.27 28.96
CA ALA A 576 -13.17 -14.48 29.80
C ALA A 576 -13.43 -15.76 28.99
N TYR A 577 -14.41 -15.73 28.08
CA TYR A 577 -14.75 -16.86 27.22
C TYR A 577 -13.57 -17.26 26.32
N PHE A 578 -12.98 -16.32 25.57
CA PHE A 578 -11.86 -16.62 24.68
C PHE A 578 -10.54 -16.87 25.41
N ASN A 579 -10.41 -16.46 26.68
CA ASN A 579 -9.29 -16.86 27.52
C ASN A 579 -9.34 -18.36 27.85
N TYR A 580 -10.54 -18.88 28.11
CA TYR A 580 -10.80 -20.28 28.37
C TYR A 580 -10.57 -21.12 27.11
N PHE A 581 -11.17 -20.70 25.99
CA PHE A 581 -11.03 -21.35 24.67
C PHE A 581 -9.90 -20.75 23.81
N PHE A 582 -8.75 -20.51 24.42
CA PHE A 582 -7.65 -19.80 23.75
C PHE A 582 -7.04 -20.63 22.61
N ASP A 583 -6.91 -21.95 22.77
CA ASP A 583 -6.32 -22.80 21.74
C ASP A 583 -7.24 -22.88 20.50
N GLU A 584 -8.56 -22.90 20.70
CA GLU A 584 -9.54 -22.80 19.63
C GLU A 584 -9.52 -21.41 18.97
N LEU A 585 -9.38 -20.33 19.76
CA LEU A 585 -9.21 -18.97 19.25
C LEU A 585 -8.02 -18.88 18.30
N VAL A 586 -6.87 -19.40 18.73
CA VAL A 586 -5.61 -19.40 17.98
C VAL A 586 -5.73 -20.22 16.69
N GLN A 587 -6.47 -21.33 16.72
CA GLN A 587 -6.74 -22.16 15.54
C GLN A 587 -7.88 -21.64 14.66
N ASN A 588 -8.52 -20.52 15.05
CA ASN A 588 -9.73 -19.98 14.42
C ASN A 588 -10.86 -21.03 14.31
N LYS A 589 -10.97 -21.87 15.34
CA LYS A 589 -12.05 -22.83 15.53
C LYS A 589 -13.09 -22.20 16.45
N ARG A 590 -14.37 -22.40 16.14
CA ARG A 590 -15.46 -21.97 17.01
C ARG A 590 -15.70 -23.07 18.05
N PRO A 591 -15.51 -22.81 19.35
CA PRO A 591 -15.78 -23.81 20.39
C PRO A 591 -17.26 -24.19 20.42
N HIS A 592 -18.14 -23.21 20.14
CA HIS A 592 -19.59 -23.38 20.14
C HIS A 592 -20.21 -22.74 18.88
N ASN A 593 -21.25 -23.35 18.34
CA ASN A 593 -21.91 -22.93 17.11
C ASN A 593 -22.92 -21.78 17.36
N ARG A 594 -22.45 -20.65 17.90
CA ARG A 594 -23.26 -19.45 18.12
C ARG A 594 -23.05 -18.45 16.98
N GLU A 595 -24.10 -18.19 16.20
CA GLU A 595 -24.07 -17.22 15.09
C GLU A 595 -23.77 -15.78 15.57
N ASN A 596 -24.06 -15.46 16.84
CA ASN A 596 -23.97 -14.12 17.43
C ASN A 596 -22.64 -13.79 18.13
N LEU A 597 -21.65 -14.70 18.17
CA LEU A 597 -20.32 -14.42 18.74
C LEU A 597 -19.31 -14.18 17.60
N PRO A 598 -19.30 -12.99 16.96
CA PRO A 598 -18.32 -12.70 15.92
C PRO A 598 -16.92 -12.70 16.52
N PHE A 599 -15.96 -13.33 15.84
CA PHE A 599 -14.54 -13.16 16.10
C PHE A 599 -14.20 -11.68 15.92
N GLY A 600 -14.06 -10.97 17.03
CA GLY A 600 -13.95 -9.53 17.06
C GLY A 600 -12.49 -9.06 17.11
N THR A 601 -12.16 -8.02 16.34
CA THR A 601 -10.85 -7.33 16.42
C THR A 601 -10.67 -6.57 17.74
N ASP A 602 -11.77 -6.29 18.44
CA ASP A 602 -11.85 -5.53 19.69
C ASP A 602 -11.22 -6.23 20.89
N ILE A 603 -11.15 -7.57 20.86
CA ILE A 603 -10.64 -8.37 21.98
C ILE A 603 -9.24 -8.98 21.77
N LEU A 604 -8.74 -9.03 20.53
CA LEU A 604 -7.47 -9.74 20.22
C LEU A 604 -6.26 -9.15 20.97
N GLU A 605 -6.27 -7.85 21.22
CA GLU A 605 -5.19 -7.13 21.90
C GLU A 605 -5.01 -7.59 23.36
N TYR A 606 -6.06 -8.09 24.02
CA TYR A 606 -5.96 -8.66 25.38
C TYR A 606 -5.21 -9.99 25.41
N PHE A 607 -5.16 -10.70 24.29
CA PHE A 607 -4.62 -12.06 24.22
C PHE A 607 -3.21 -12.13 23.67
N GLY A 608 -2.75 -11.08 22.99
CA GLY A 608 -1.38 -11.01 22.50
C GLY A 608 -1.18 -10.08 21.32
N LEU A 609 -0.15 -10.41 20.54
CA LEU A 609 0.33 -9.55 19.46
C LEU A 609 -0.63 -9.55 18.25
N THR A 610 -0.98 -8.36 17.76
CA THR A 610 -1.77 -8.16 16.54
C THR A 610 -0.89 -7.59 15.41
N PRO A 611 -1.30 -7.70 14.13
CA PRO A 611 -0.53 -7.11 13.03
C PRO A 611 -0.33 -5.59 13.15
N LEU A 612 -1.29 -4.87 13.78
CA LEU A 612 -1.19 -3.44 13.99
C LEU A 612 -0.08 -3.08 14.97
N ILE A 613 -0.08 -3.72 16.15
CA ILE A 613 0.94 -3.53 17.19
C ILE A 613 2.32 -3.98 16.67
N ALA A 614 2.38 -5.14 16.01
CA ALA A 614 3.61 -5.64 15.40
C ALA A 614 4.18 -4.66 14.36
N SER A 615 3.35 -4.08 13.48
CA SER A 615 3.81 -3.08 12.51
C SER A 615 4.26 -1.77 13.17
N ALA A 616 3.65 -1.35 14.28
CA ALA A 616 4.11 -0.21 15.06
C ALA A 616 5.49 -0.47 15.69
N MET A 617 5.70 -1.65 16.29
CA MET A 617 7.01 -2.06 16.82
C MET A 617 8.06 -2.12 15.71
N GLN A 618 7.72 -2.65 14.53
CA GLN A 618 8.61 -2.71 13.39
C GLN A 618 9.06 -1.32 12.90
N ILE A 619 8.22 -0.30 13.03
CA ILE A 619 8.58 1.10 12.71
C ILE A 619 9.67 1.59 13.64
N VAL A 620 9.46 1.51 14.95
CA VAL A 620 10.43 1.94 15.99
C VAL A 620 11.76 1.19 15.83
N ILE A 621 11.70 -0.14 15.69
CA ILE A 621 12.89 -0.98 15.49
C ILE A 621 13.64 -0.60 14.20
N THR A 622 12.92 -0.30 13.12
CA THR A 622 13.54 0.05 11.83
C THR A 622 14.19 1.42 11.89
N GLU A 623 13.56 2.38 12.57
CA GLU A 623 14.08 3.73 12.77
C GLU A 623 15.33 3.71 13.63
N GLU A 624 15.35 2.99 14.76
CA GLU A 624 16.50 3.02 15.66
C GLU A 624 17.67 2.13 15.20
N LEU A 625 17.40 0.89 14.76
CA LEU A 625 18.44 -0.12 14.48
C LEU A 625 18.77 -0.26 12.98
N GLY A 626 18.00 0.37 12.10
CA GLY A 626 18.26 0.41 10.66
C GLY A 626 18.19 -0.96 9.98
N PHE A 627 17.41 -1.91 10.51
CA PHE A 627 17.22 -3.22 9.90
C PHE A 627 16.47 -3.14 8.57
N ASN A 628 16.76 -4.08 7.66
CA ASN A 628 15.99 -4.18 6.42
C ASN A 628 14.60 -4.76 6.76
N PRO A 629 13.48 -4.13 6.34
CA PRO A 629 12.13 -4.57 6.70
C PRO A 629 11.86 -6.05 6.38
N HIS A 630 12.35 -6.55 5.23
CA HIS A 630 12.19 -7.95 4.87
C HIS A 630 12.91 -8.91 5.82
N SER A 631 14.04 -8.49 6.38
CA SER A 631 14.77 -9.28 7.36
C SER A 631 14.07 -9.32 8.71
N LEU A 632 13.29 -8.28 9.03
CA LEU A 632 12.55 -8.18 10.28
C LEU A 632 11.28 -9.04 10.25
N TYR A 633 10.57 -9.12 9.12
CA TYR A 633 9.34 -9.90 9.01
C TYR A 633 9.51 -11.39 9.33
N GLU A 634 10.64 -12.00 8.97
CA GLU A 634 10.92 -13.43 9.21
C GLU A 634 11.76 -13.65 10.49
N ALA A 635 11.79 -12.70 11.43
CA ALA A 635 12.60 -12.82 12.63
C ALA A 635 12.15 -14.00 13.51
N ALA A 636 13.08 -14.91 13.80
CA ALA A 636 12.89 -16.05 14.69
C ALA A 636 13.47 -15.78 16.09
N ILE A 637 13.01 -16.53 17.09
CA ILE A 637 13.47 -16.44 18.49
C ILE A 637 14.48 -17.52 18.87
N SER A 638 14.64 -18.55 18.04
CA SER A 638 15.65 -19.60 18.21
C SER A 638 16.26 -19.99 16.86
N SER A 639 17.54 -20.36 16.87
CA SER A 639 18.30 -20.77 15.68
C SER A 639 18.34 -22.28 15.60
N ILE A 640 17.67 -22.88 14.60
CA ILE A 640 17.79 -24.32 14.30
C ILE A 640 18.83 -24.55 13.18
N HIS A 641 19.04 -23.57 12.28
CA HIS A 641 19.90 -23.72 11.09
C HIS A 641 20.87 -22.54 10.90
N ARG A 642 22.06 -22.81 10.32
CA ARG A 642 22.99 -21.76 9.87
C ARG A 642 22.30 -20.83 8.85
N GLY A 643 22.08 -19.57 9.21
CA GLY A 643 21.59 -18.52 8.30
C GLY A 643 20.17 -18.00 8.55
N GLU A 644 19.47 -18.41 9.62
CA GLU A 644 18.21 -17.77 10.02
C GLU A 644 18.46 -16.43 10.76
N VAL A 645 17.53 -15.48 10.63
CA VAL A 645 17.52 -14.25 11.44
C VAL A 645 17.00 -14.66 12.82
N PHE A 646 17.81 -14.53 13.86
CA PHE A 646 17.38 -14.88 15.21
C PHE A 646 17.70 -13.79 16.23
N ILE A 647 16.78 -13.61 17.16
CA ILE A 647 16.83 -12.63 18.24
C ILE A 647 17.17 -13.38 19.52
N LEU A 648 18.28 -13.00 20.17
CA LEU A 648 18.61 -13.44 21.52
C LEU A 648 18.39 -12.27 22.46
N VAL A 649 17.57 -12.46 23.48
CA VAL A 649 17.49 -11.56 24.63
C VAL A 649 18.34 -12.17 25.71
N ASN A 650 19.31 -11.41 26.22
CA ASN A 650 20.17 -11.86 27.32
C ASN A 650 19.47 -11.59 28.66
N ASP A 651 19.88 -12.34 29.69
CA ASP A 651 19.32 -12.27 31.05
C ASP A 651 19.43 -10.87 31.70
N GLU A 652 20.41 -10.06 31.26
CA GLU A 652 20.60 -8.66 31.69
C GLU A 652 19.62 -7.67 31.05
N GLY A 653 18.63 -8.14 30.29
CA GLY A 653 17.67 -7.28 29.59
C GLY A 653 18.23 -6.54 28.38
N SER A 654 19.46 -6.86 27.95
CA SER A 654 20.03 -6.42 26.67
C SER A 654 19.62 -7.35 25.53
N ILE A 655 19.51 -6.81 24.31
CA ILE A 655 19.11 -7.61 23.14
C ILE A 655 20.24 -7.69 22.14
N ARG A 656 20.53 -8.91 21.70
CA ARG A 656 21.44 -9.22 20.61
C ARG A 656 20.65 -9.77 19.43
N VAL A 657 20.50 -8.95 18.39
CA VAL A 657 19.81 -9.34 17.16
C VAL A 657 20.83 -9.75 16.11
N LYS A 658 20.75 -11.01 15.65
CA LYS A 658 21.57 -11.53 14.55
C LYS A 658 20.71 -11.65 13.29
N VAL A 659 21.07 -10.87 12.27
CA VAL A 659 20.35 -10.81 11.00
C VAL A 659 21.23 -11.34 9.87
N TYR A 660 20.82 -12.45 9.27
CA TYR A 660 21.47 -12.94 8.06
C TYR A 660 21.00 -12.18 6.82
N LYS A 661 21.95 -11.50 6.16
CA LYS A 661 21.71 -10.82 4.89
C LYS A 661 21.89 -11.82 3.73
N LYS A 662 20.82 -12.52 3.34
CA LYS A 662 20.81 -13.54 2.26
C LYS A 662 21.59 -13.13 0.99
N ARG A 663 21.44 -11.87 0.54
CA ARG A 663 22.12 -11.35 -0.68
C ARG A 663 23.61 -11.05 -0.49
N ALA A 664 24.00 -10.63 0.71
CA ALA A 664 25.39 -10.29 1.03
C ALA A 664 26.15 -11.48 1.64
N LYS A 665 25.47 -12.60 1.90
CA LYS A 665 26.00 -13.79 2.60
C LYS A 665 26.73 -13.42 3.90
N HIS A 666 26.21 -12.44 4.63
CA HIS A 666 26.85 -11.85 5.80
C HIS A 666 25.87 -11.79 6.98
N ILE A 667 26.35 -12.08 8.18
CA ILE A 667 25.58 -11.97 9.42
C ILE A 667 25.87 -10.61 10.05
N ARG A 668 24.84 -9.76 10.13
CA ARG A 668 24.91 -8.52 10.91
C ARG A 668 24.47 -8.83 12.33
N GLN A 669 25.30 -8.48 13.30
CA GLN A 669 24.91 -8.49 14.71
C GLN A 669 24.74 -7.05 15.19
N VAL A 670 23.63 -6.76 15.85
CA VAL A 670 23.39 -5.49 16.53
C VAL A 670 23.07 -5.82 17.98
N SER A 671 23.72 -5.12 18.91
CA SER A 671 23.41 -5.23 20.33
C SER A 671 22.91 -3.88 20.82
N ALA A 672 21.80 -3.87 21.54
CA ALA A 672 21.25 -2.66 22.15
C ALA A 672 21.10 -2.89 23.65
N LYS A 673 21.58 -1.93 24.46
CA LYS A 673 21.39 -1.93 25.90
C LYS A 673 20.01 -1.35 26.19
N GLY A 674 19.18 -2.10 26.91
CA GLY A 674 17.86 -1.63 27.34
C GLY A 674 17.92 -0.99 28.72
N SER A 675 16.82 -0.33 29.07
CA SER A 675 16.58 0.12 30.45
C SER A 675 16.25 -1.05 31.39
N ASN A 676 16.59 -0.87 32.67
CA ASN A 676 16.19 -1.76 33.76
C ASN A 676 14.77 -1.46 34.27
N LYS A 677 14.13 -0.38 33.78
CA LYS A 677 12.73 -0.08 34.13
C LYS A 677 11.80 -1.20 33.63
N PRO A 678 10.79 -1.58 34.42
CA PRO A 678 9.82 -2.59 34.00
C PRO A 678 8.98 -2.05 32.84
N LEU A 679 8.63 -2.92 31.89
CA LEU A 679 8.01 -2.54 30.61
C LEU A 679 6.66 -1.82 30.78
N ASN A 680 5.92 -2.14 31.84
CA ASN A 680 4.62 -1.55 32.17
C ASN A 680 4.69 -0.11 32.71
N GLN A 681 5.87 0.35 33.12
CA GLN A 681 6.08 1.72 33.65
C GLN A 681 6.71 2.66 32.61
N LEU A 682 7.05 2.16 31.42
CA LEU A 682 7.64 2.98 30.36
C LEU A 682 6.63 3.97 29.81
N GLN A 683 7.01 5.24 29.75
CA GLN A 683 6.25 6.25 29.02
C GLN A 683 6.37 6.03 27.51
N PRO A 684 5.41 6.51 26.69
CA PRO A 684 5.46 6.32 25.23
C PRO A 684 6.81 6.70 24.61
N GLU A 685 7.41 7.80 25.07
CA GLU A 685 8.68 8.35 24.56
C GLU A 685 9.89 7.47 24.92
N GLU A 686 9.78 6.68 25.99
CA GLU A 686 10.82 5.75 26.46
C GLU A 686 10.78 4.40 25.75
N ILE A 687 9.79 4.15 24.89
CA ILE A 687 9.71 2.91 24.11
C ILE A 687 10.74 2.97 22.97
N ASP A 688 11.82 2.25 23.21
CA ASP A 688 12.89 1.98 22.26
C ASP A 688 12.73 0.61 21.57
N ALA A 689 13.65 0.29 20.66
CA ALA A 689 13.67 -1.00 19.96
C ALA A 689 13.83 -2.18 20.93
N VAL A 690 14.51 -2.00 22.07
CA VAL A 690 14.68 -3.06 23.08
C VAL A 690 13.36 -3.36 23.77
N ALA A 691 12.65 -2.33 24.22
CA ALA A 691 11.30 -2.45 24.77
C ALA A 691 10.35 -3.11 23.76
N CYS A 692 10.40 -2.69 22.49
CA CYS A 692 9.57 -3.30 21.42
C CYS A 692 9.80 -4.81 21.30
N PHE A 693 11.06 -5.27 21.28
CA PHE A 693 11.35 -6.70 21.20
C PHE A 693 10.94 -7.46 22.45
N LYS A 694 11.15 -6.90 23.65
CA LYS A 694 10.72 -7.53 24.91
C LYS A 694 9.19 -7.66 24.98
N MET A 695 8.47 -6.58 24.70
CA MET A 695 6.99 -6.59 24.63
C MET A 695 6.49 -7.57 23.56
N ALA A 696 7.12 -7.61 22.38
CA ALA A 696 6.76 -8.58 21.34
C ALA A 696 6.97 -10.04 21.78
N LEU A 697 8.03 -10.33 22.54
CA LEU A 697 8.29 -11.67 23.06
C LEU A 697 7.23 -12.11 24.06
N GLU A 698 6.88 -11.23 25.00
CA GLU A 698 5.86 -11.45 26.02
C GLU A 698 4.47 -11.63 25.38
N MET A 699 4.04 -10.67 24.56
CA MET A 699 2.72 -10.68 23.91
C MET A 699 2.53 -11.85 22.93
N SER A 700 3.61 -12.39 22.36
CA SER A 700 3.53 -13.53 21.43
C SER A 700 3.72 -14.88 22.11
N GLU A 701 4.14 -14.95 23.37
CA GLU A 701 4.58 -16.18 24.03
C GLU A 701 3.51 -17.27 24.04
N ARG A 702 2.30 -16.95 24.53
CA ARG A 702 1.20 -17.91 24.64
C ARG A 702 0.79 -18.46 23.28
N THR A 703 0.64 -17.58 22.28
CA THR A 703 0.31 -17.96 20.90
C THR A 703 1.39 -18.82 20.27
N ARG A 704 2.67 -18.49 20.48
CA ARG A 704 3.81 -19.28 19.97
C ARG A 704 3.87 -20.67 20.59
N LYS A 705 3.62 -20.79 21.90
CA LYS A 705 3.55 -22.08 22.60
C LYS A 705 2.42 -22.94 22.05
N SER A 706 1.21 -22.39 21.91
CA SER A 706 0.03 -23.10 21.37
C SER A 706 0.25 -23.62 19.93
N LEU A 707 0.91 -22.82 19.07
CA LEU A 707 1.17 -23.19 17.67
C LEU A 707 2.52 -23.90 17.41
N ASN A 708 3.35 -24.08 18.44
CA ASN A 708 4.75 -24.48 18.30
C ASN A 708 5.52 -23.61 17.26
N SER A 709 5.28 -22.29 17.28
CA SER A 709 5.88 -21.34 16.33
C SER A 709 7.18 -20.75 16.85
N LYS A 710 8.21 -20.74 15.99
CA LYS A 710 9.53 -20.15 16.28
C LYS A 710 9.67 -18.68 15.88
N TYR A 711 8.64 -18.08 15.29
CA TYR A 711 8.70 -16.71 14.77
C TYR A 711 8.24 -15.69 15.80
N LEU A 712 8.98 -14.57 15.93
CA LEU A 712 8.65 -13.50 16.86
C LEU A 712 7.27 -12.91 16.57
N TRP A 713 7.00 -12.61 15.29
CA TRP A 713 5.78 -11.93 14.87
C TRP A 713 4.60 -12.89 14.67
N THR A 714 4.47 -13.94 15.50
CA THR A 714 3.29 -14.80 15.47
C THR A 714 2.11 -14.02 16.03
N CYS A 715 1.20 -13.58 15.15
CA CYS A 715 0.12 -12.65 15.50
C CYS A 715 -1.24 -13.34 15.47
N LEU A 716 -2.15 -12.87 16.33
CA LEU A 716 -3.57 -13.18 16.25
C LEU A 716 -4.19 -12.46 15.03
N LEU A 717 -4.90 -13.20 14.18
CA LEU A 717 -5.49 -12.69 12.94
C LEU A 717 -7.02 -12.68 13.04
N SER A 718 -7.65 -11.70 12.40
CA SER A 718 -9.11 -11.63 12.33
C SER A 718 -9.64 -12.60 11.28
N GLY A 719 -10.45 -13.57 11.70
CA GLY A 719 -11.10 -14.53 10.80
C GLY A 719 -10.16 -15.53 10.13
N ALA A 720 -8.95 -15.69 10.67
CA ALA A 720 -7.97 -16.67 10.22
C ALA A 720 -7.17 -17.19 11.42
N PRO A 721 -6.61 -18.42 11.35
CA PRO A 721 -5.73 -18.92 12.39
C PRO A 721 -4.57 -17.96 12.63
N ALA A 722 -4.14 -17.86 13.89
CA ALA A 722 -2.96 -17.09 14.23
C ALA A 722 -1.75 -17.68 13.49
N ALA A 723 -0.90 -16.80 12.98
CA ALA A 723 0.21 -17.19 12.13
C ALA A 723 1.23 -16.06 12.04
N LEU A 724 2.35 -16.33 11.36
CA LEU A 724 3.21 -15.26 10.85
C LEU A 724 2.46 -14.48 9.75
N PRO A 725 2.17 -13.18 9.92
CA PRO A 725 1.47 -12.42 8.90
C PRO A 725 2.25 -12.34 7.59
N TRP A 726 1.50 -12.31 6.48
CA TRP A 726 2.08 -12.04 5.17
C TRP A 726 2.60 -10.61 5.10
N SER A 727 3.60 -10.35 4.25
CA SER A 727 4.15 -9.00 4.05
C SER A 727 3.10 -7.96 3.66
N THR A 728 2.04 -8.37 2.93
CA THR A 728 0.89 -7.52 2.58
C THR A 728 0.05 -7.14 3.80
N THR A 729 -0.03 -8.01 4.82
CA THR A 729 -0.78 -7.76 6.06
C THR A 729 -0.05 -6.72 6.91
N PHE A 730 1.26 -6.87 7.09
CA PHE A 730 2.09 -5.84 7.73
C PHE A 730 2.03 -4.51 6.97
N GLN A 731 2.06 -4.54 5.63
CA GLN A 731 1.92 -3.31 4.86
C GLN A 731 0.53 -2.67 5.03
N GLY A 732 -0.54 -3.48 5.13
CA GLY A 732 -1.89 -3.00 5.42
C GLY A 732 -1.99 -2.31 6.78
N ALA A 733 -1.39 -2.91 7.81
CA ALA A 733 -1.30 -2.32 9.15
C ALA A 733 -0.47 -1.03 9.15
N PHE A 734 0.71 -1.04 8.53
CA PHE A 734 1.55 0.15 8.33
C PHE A 734 0.79 1.29 7.64
N ASN A 735 -0.03 0.97 6.64
CA ASN A 735 -0.83 1.97 5.92
C ASN A 735 -1.86 2.65 6.83
N LYS A 736 -2.37 1.98 7.87
CA LYS A 736 -3.23 2.60 8.89
C LYS A 736 -2.41 3.55 9.77
N ILE A 737 -1.25 3.12 10.23
CA ILE A 737 -0.37 3.92 11.09
C ILE A 737 0.07 5.21 10.39
N ARG A 738 0.52 5.13 9.13
CA ARG A 738 0.94 6.33 8.39
C ARG A 738 -0.22 7.29 8.08
N LEU A 739 -1.46 6.79 8.00
CA LEU A 739 -2.64 7.62 7.82
C LEU A 739 -2.93 8.41 9.11
N LEU A 740 -2.86 7.75 10.27
CA LEU A 740 -2.97 8.43 11.57
C LEU A 740 -1.85 9.46 11.77
N ALA A 741 -0.62 9.13 11.37
CA ALA A 741 0.49 10.08 11.40
C ALA A 741 0.26 11.29 10.49
N TYR A 742 -0.33 11.08 9.30
CA TYR A 742 -0.76 12.16 8.41
C TYR A 742 -1.86 13.01 9.04
N GLU A 743 -2.89 12.40 9.64
CA GLU A 743 -4.00 13.13 10.27
C GLU A 743 -3.53 14.04 11.40
N LYS A 744 -2.46 13.66 12.13
CA LYS A 744 -1.87 14.50 13.17
C LYS A 744 -0.95 15.61 12.65
N SER A 745 -0.20 15.35 11.58
CA SER A 745 0.85 16.29 11.12
C SER A 745 0.45 17.17 9.93
N GLY A 746 -0.52 16.73 9.11
CA GLY A 746 -0.84 17.34 7.82
C GLY A 746 0.15 17.04 6.68
N SER A 747 1.24 16.29 6.91
CA SER A 747 2.29 16.02 5.91
C SER A 747 1.87 14.95 4.89
N GLU A 748 1.60 15.36 3.66
CA GLU A 748 1.21 14.49 2.54
C GLU A 748 2.23 13.36 2.25
N GLU A 749 3.51 13.60 2.55
CA GLU A 749 4.61 12.65 2.37
C GLU A 749 4.40 11.36 3.16
N LEU A 750 3.76 11.46 4.33
CA LEU A 750 3.45 10.32 5.18
C LEU A 750 2.44 9.37 4.54
N LYS A 751 1.52 9.86 3.68
CA LYS A 751 0.61 8.99 2.92
C LYS A 751 1.34 8.05 1.96
N ALA A 752 2.55 8.41 1.55
CA ALA A 752 3.40 7.59 0.68
C ALA A 752 4.55 6.90 1.43
N ALA A 753 4.58 6.99 2.78
CA ALA A 753 5.61 6.36 3.60
C ALA A 753 5.59 4.82 3.45
N THR A 754 6.76 4.21 3.59
CA THR A 754 6.96 2.76 3.71
C THR A 754 8.09 2.52 4.69
N LEU A 755 8.20 1.32 5.29
CA LEU A 755 9.34 1.00 6.18
C LEU A 755 10.70 1.19 5.49
N LYS A 756 10.79 0.95 4.17
CA LYS A 756 12.00 1.25 3.40
C LYS A 756 12.31 2.75 3.41
N LYS A 757 11.30 3.61 3.22
CA LYS A 757 11.46 5.06 3.27
C LYS A 757 11.81 5.55 4.68
N VAL A 758 11.22 4.98 5.73
CA VAL A 758 11.57 5.28 7.14
C VAL A 758 13.06 5.03 7.36
N ARG A 759 13.51 3.81 7.01
CA ARG A 759 14.92 3.42 7.10
C ARG A 759 15.85 4.36 6.32
N CYS A 760 15.52 4.67 5.06
CA CYS A 760 16.32 5.57 4.23
C CYS A 760 16.36 6.99 4.80
N SER A 761 15.22 7.51 5.25
CA SER A 761 15.08 8.85 5.82
C SER A 761 15.93 9.00 7.07
N LYS A 762 15.87 8.05 8.01
CA LYS A 762 16.69 8.10 9.22
C LYS A 762 18.19 7.98 8.92
N GLY A 763 18.59 7.14 7.97
CA GLY A 763 20.00 7.05 7.60
C GLY A 763 20.55 8.30 6.90
N VAL A 764 19.71 9.02 6.13
CA VAL A 764 20.05 10.34 5.58
C VAL A 764 20.05 11.40 6.69
N LEU A 765 19.12 11.34 7.64
CA LEU A 765 19.09 12.22 8.80
C LEU A 765 20.36 12.09 9.64
N ILE A 766 20.78 10.86 9.97
CA ILE A 766 22.06 10.60 10.66
C ILE A 766 23.23 11.18 9.88
N TYR A 767 23.23 11.04 8.55
CA TYR A 767 24.27 11.62 7.70
C TYR A 767 24.28 13.16 7.77
N LEU A 768 23.11 13.80 7.79
CA LEU A 768 22.99 15.26 7.90
C LEU A 768 23.39 15.77 9.30
N GLU A 769 22.88 15.15 10.36
CA GLU A 769 23.18 15.49 11.77
C GLU A 769 24.66 15.31 12.10
N SER A 770 25.30 14.31 11.48
CA SER A 770 26.74 14.09 11.59
C SER A 770 27.59 14.92 10.62
N LYS A 771 26.98 15.91 9.95
CA LYS A 771 27.64 16.80 8.98
C LYS A 771 28.37 16.04 7.88
N GLY A 772 27.81 14.94 7.41
CA GLY A 772 28.34 14.14 6.32
C GLY A 772 29.28 13.00 6.74
N ASP A 773 29.20 12.51 7.98
CA ASP A 773 29.95 11.32 8.41
C ASP A 773 29.37 10.06 7.75
N THR A 774 30.06 9.59 6.72
CA THR A 774 29.67 8.38 5.98
C THR A 774 29.76 7.12 6.85
N LEU A 775 30.66 7.05 7.83
CA LEU A 775 30.82 5.88 8.68
C LEU A 775 29.61 5.70 9.60
N LYS A 776 29.13 6.78 10.23
CA LYS A 776 27.91 6.74 11.06
C LYS A 776 26.69 6.26 10.26
N ALA A 777 26.46 6.83 9.09
CA ALA A 777 25.36 6.40 8.21
C ALA A 777 25.52 4.95 7.75
N THR A 778 26.74 4.51 7.42
CA THR A 778 27.00 3.12 6.99
C THR A 778 26.83 2.10 8.09
N ASN A 779 27.23 2.42 9.32
CA ASN A 779 27.03 1.60 10.50
C ASN A 779 25.53 1.38 10.75
N TYR A 780 24.73 2.45 10.61
CA TYR A 780 23.27 2.37 10.70
C TYR A 780 22.66 1.48 9.60
N PHE A 781 23.06 1.64 8.34
CA PHE A 781 22.58 0.77 7.25
C PHE A 781 23.14 -0.67 7.32
N GLY A 782 24.26 -0.87 8.03
CA GLY A 782 25.05 -2.10 8.07
C GLY A 782 25.61 -2.49 6.70
N ASN A 783 25.92 -1.52 5.83
CA ASN A 783 26.45 -1.75 4.48
C ASN A 783 27.86 -1.18 4.37
N GLN A 784 28.62 -1.59 3.34
CA GLN A 784 29.89 -0.93 3.01
C GLN A 784 29.68 0.54 2.60
N VAL A 785 30.68 1.38 2.86
CA VAL A 785 30.69 2.83 2.54
C VAL A 785 30.26 3.10 1.10
N LYS A 786 30.88 2.41 0.15
CA LYS A 786 30.56 2.53 -1.28
C LYS A 786 29.08 2.26 -1.59
N THR A 787 28.47 1.29 -0.92
CA THR A 787 27.06 0.94 -1.11
C THR A 787 26.13 1.96 -0.46
N ALA A 788 26.45 2.44 0.73
CA ALA A 788 25.64 3.46 1.41
C ALA A 788 25.58 4.76 0.60
N LEU A 789 26.74 5.26 0.19
CA LEU A 789 26.87 6.47 -0.64
C LEU A 789 26.18 6.32 -1.99
N LYS A 790 26.38 5.20 -2.68
CA LYS A 790 25.81 4.99 -4.02
C LYS A 790 24.29 4.79 -4.01
N SER A 791 23.74 4.16 -2.97
CA SER A 791 22.35 3.65 -3.00
C SER A 791 21.38 4.32 -2.04
N TYR A 792 21.86 5.05 -1.03
CA TYR A 792 21.02 5.58 0.04
C TYR A 792 21.20 7.07 0.28
N ILE A 793 22.43 7.59 0.19
CA ILE A 793 22.70 9.02 0.33
C ILE A 793 22.56 9.70 -1.03
N PRO A 794 21.66 10.69 -1.19
CA PRO A 794 21.58 11.47 -2.43
C PRO A 794 22.90 12.19 -2.73
N LYS A 795 23.35 12.10 -4.00
CA LYS A 795 24.61 12.72 -4.44
C LYS A 795 24.62 14.23 -4.22
N TYR A 796 23.49 14.88 -4.50
CA TYR A 796 23.33 16.32 -4.31
C TYR A 796 23.54 16.76 -2.86
N LEU A 797 22.94 16.07 -1.89
CA LEU A 797 23.17 16.35 -0.46
C LEU A 797 24.64 16.18 -0.07
N SER A 798 25.29 15.14 -0.60
CA SER A 798 26.71 14.92 -0.35
C SER A 798 27.55 16.11 -0.85
N GLU A 799 27.29 16.55 -2.08
CA GLU A 799 27.98 17.68 -2.69
C GLU A 799 27.74 19.00 -1.92
N LEU A 800 26.50 19.27 -1.52
CA LEU A 800 26.17 20.47 -0.74
C LEU A 800 26.91 20.52 0.58
N ILE A 801 26.96 19.40 1.32
CA ILE A 801 27.72 19.33 2.57
C ILE A 801 29.21 19.61 2.32
N TYR A 802 29.79 19.03 1.27
CA TYR A 802 31.19 19.33 0.91
C TYR A 802 31.39 20.81 0.54
N ARG A 803 30.48 21.43 -0.23
CA ARG A 803 30.55 22.86 -0.55
C ARG A 803 30.47 23.73 0.70
N VAL A 804 29.63 23.38 1.67
CA VAL A 804 29.53 24.07 2.96
C VAL A 804 30.83 23.94 3.75
N LYS A 805 31.44 22.75 3.78
CA LYS A 805 32.74 22.55 4.44
C LYS A 805 33.87 23.36 3.78
N ILE A 806 33.94 23.37 2.45
CA ILE A 806 34.93 24.16 1.70
C ILE A 806 34.75 25.65 2.00
N ARG A 807 33.51 26.16 1.98
CA ARG A 807 33.22 27.56 2.31
C ARG A 807 33.61 27.92 3.75
N ALA A 808 33.32 27.03 4.71
CA ALA A 808 33.72 27.24 6.09
C ALA A 808 35.25 27.36 6.23
N PHE A 809 36.00 26.50 5.53
CA PHE A 809 37.46 26.56 5.50
C PHE A 809 37.98 27.85 4.82
N GLN A 810 37.40 28.23 3.69
CA GLN A 810 37.74 29.48 2.99
C GLN A 810 37.49 30.72 3.85
N ASN A 811 36.38 30.76 4.60
CA ASN A 811 36.09 31.86 5.51
C ASN A 811 37.14 31.98 6.61
N ILE A 812 37.66 30.86 7.12
CA ILE A 812 38.73 30.87 8.13
C ILE A 812 40.04 31.41 7.54
N LEU A 813 40.42 30.96 6.34
CA LEU A 813 41.59 31.52 5.65
C LEU A 813 41.46 33.03 5.44
N LEU A 814 40.26 33.49 5.05
CA LEU A 814 39.95 34.91 4.92
C LEU A 814 40.14 35.64 6.26
N TYR A 815 39.58 35.12 7.35
CA TYR A 815 39.75 35.72 8.68
C TYR A 815 41.20 35.72 9.15
N MET A 816 41.96 34.65 8.89
CA MET A 816 43.40 34.59 9.19
C MET A 816 44.19 35.61 8.38
N SER A 817 43.90 35.78 7.09
CA SER A 817 44.57 36.78 6.25
C SER A 817 44.31 38.23 6.68
N LEU A 818 43.22 38.48 7.40
CA LEU A 818 42.85 39.79 7.91
C LEU A 818 43.22 40.01 9.38
N SER A 819 43.88 39.04 10.01
CA SER A 819 44.17 39.06 11.45
C SER A 819 45.19 40.12 11.89
N GLU A 820 46.05 40.57 10.97
CA GLU A 820 47.07 41.61 11.23
C GLU A 820 46.57 43.03 10.94
N GLN A 821 45.31 43.21 10.51
CA GLN A 821 44.76 44.54 10.19
C GLN A 821 43.86 45.07 11.30
N ASP A 822 44.11 46.31 11.74
CA ASP A 822 43.38 46.92 12.87
C ASP A 822 41.88 47.17 12.59
N SER A 823 41.46 47.13 11.32
CA SER A 823 40.08 47.39 10.86
C SER A 823 39.49 46.24 10.01
N SER A 824 39.77 44.99 10.38
CA SER A 824 39.34 43.79 9.62
C SER A 824 37.83 43.72 9.35
N PHE A 825 37.00 44.29 10.22
CA PHE A 825 35.54 44.28 10.09
C PHE A 825 35.03 45.30 9.06
N ASP A 826 35.68 46.46 8.93
CA ASP A 826 35.35 47.48 7.93
C ASP A 826 35.63 46.98 6.51
N ILE A 827 36.73 46.24 6.33
CA ILE A 827 37.13 45.62 5.04
C ILE A 827 36.09 44.62 4.56
N LEU A 828 35.48 43.89 5.50
CA LEU A 828 34.43 42.91 5.20
C LEU A 828 33.03 43.53 5.12
N ASN A 829 32.92 44.84 5.33
CA ASN A 829 31.67 45.58 5.41
C ASN A 829 30.70 44.95 6.43
N LEU A 830 31.22 44.60 7.60
CA LEU A 830 30.48 43.99 8.71
C LEU A 830 30.52 44.88 9.93
N THR A 831 29.45 44.87 10.72
CA THR A 831 29.51 45.43 12.07
C THR A 831 30.48 44.60 12.93
N LYS A 832 31.13 45.25 13.91
CA LYS A 832 32.03 44.58 14.86
C LYS A 832 31.37 43.37 15.54
N GLU A 833 30.10 43.50 15.91
CA GLU A 833 29.30 42.43 16.50
C GLU A 833 29.09 41.27 15.52
N SER A 834 28.71 41.57 14.27
CA SER A 834 28.55 40.54 13.24
C SER A 834 29.87 39.85 12.90
N TYR A 835 30.98 40.58 12.90
CA TYR A 835 32.31 40.03 12.64
C TYR A 835 32.72 39.06 13.75
N ILE A 836 32.59 39.46 15.02
CA ILE A 836 32.87 38.60 16.18
C ILE A 836 31.96 37.36 16.17
N ALA A 837 30.67 37.50 15.87
CA ALA A 837 29.75 36.38 15.79
C ALA A 837 30.16 35.37 14.70
N ARG A 838 30.54 35.85 13.50
CA ARG A 838 31.00 35.00 12.40
C ARG A 838 32.34 34.32 12.70
N LEU A 839 33.27 35.02 13.35
CA LEU A 839 34.53 34.44 13.84
C LEU A 839 34.27 33.31 14.83
N LYS A 840 33.47 33.57 15.87
CA LYS A 840 33.08 32.55 16.86
C LYS A 840 32.43 31.34 16.18
N GLN A 841 31.54 31.58 15.22
CA GLN A 841 30.87 30.50 14.47
C GLN A 841 31.86 29.69 13.61
N ALA A 842 32.82 30.35 12.96
CA ALA A 842 33.82 29.69 12.12
C ALA A 842 34.75 28.79 12.96
N PHE A 843 35.25 29.29 14.09
CA PHE A 843 36.17 28.57 14.97
C PHE A 843 35.49 27.62 15.97
N SER A 844 34.15 27.61 16.04
CA SER A 844 33.39 26.61 16.79
C SER A 844 32.89 25.44 15.92
N ASN A 845 33.29 25.37 14.64
CA ASN A 845 32.81 24.33 13.73
C ASN A 845 33.52 22.97 13.96
N PRO A 846 32.81 21.92 14.44
CA PRO A 846 33.40 20.60 14.70
C PRO A 846 33.92 19.88 13.45
N ASP A 847 33.53 20.30 12.24
CA ASP A 847 34.05 19.73 10.98
C ASP A 847 35.51 20.12 10.68
N MET A 848 36.04 21.10 11.40
CA MET A 848 37.44 21.54 11.27
C MET A 848 38.43 20.62 12.00
N GLY A 849 37.95 19.54 12.64
CA GLY A 849 38.74 18.61 13.42
C GLY A 849 40.06 18.18 12.75
N GLY A 850 41.10 18.09 13.56
CA GLY A 850 42.46 17.78 13.14
C GLY A 850 43.48 18.46 14.05
N PRO A 851 44.75 18.00 14.07
CA PRO A 851 45.75 18.46 15.03
C PRO A 851 45.94 19.99 15.07
N LEU A 852 45.77 20.66 13.93
CA LEU A 852 45.88 22.11 13.79
C LEU A 852 44.71 22.83 14.46
N PHE A 853 43.47 22.42 14.21
CA PHE A 853 42.29 23.02 14.83
C PHE A 853 42.25 22.76 16.34
N SER A 854 42.64 21.56 16.78
CA SER A 854 42.82 21.25 18.21
C SER A 854 43.79 22.23 18.86
N LYS A 855 44.94 22.50 18.22
CA LYS A 855 45.93 23.46 18.73
C LYS A 855 45.42 24.92 18.71
N LEU A 856 44.57 25.27 17.75
CA LEU A 856 43.99 26.63 17.61
C LEU A 856 42.81 26.89 18.56
N THR A 857 42.08 25.84 18.97
CA THR A 857 40.91 25.94 19.88
C THR A 857 41.26 25.77 21.36
N ILE A 858 42.45 25.25 21.67
CA ILE A 858 42.97 25.28 23.05
C ILE A 858 43.36 26.74 23.37
N GLN A 859 42.37 27.50 23.83
CA GLN A 859 42.67 28.60 24.74
C GLN A 859 43.13 27.99 26.06
N SER A 860 44.16 28.62 26.63
CA SER A 860 44.79 28.41 27.93
C SER A 860 43.81 28.45 29.11
N THR A 861 42.85 27.52 29.12
CA THR A 861 42.20 27.12 30.35
C THR A 861 43.17 26.19 31.05
N MET A 862 44.02 26.80 31.87
CA MET A 862 44.54 26.19 33.10
C MET A 862 43.36 25.86 34.04
N SER A 863 42.37 25.11 33.57
CA SER A 863 41.51 24.34 34.46
C SER A 863 42.33 23.14 34.86
N LYS A 864 42.49 22.92 36.17
CA LYS A 864 43.11 21.73 36.77
C LYS A 864 42.55 20.46 36.12
N GLU A 865 43.16 20.02 35.02
CA GLU A 865 43.00 18.65 34.55
C GLU A 865 43.70 17.80 35.59
N THR A 866 42.91 17.09 36.38
CA THR A 866 43.34 15.83 36.97
C THR A 866 43.97 15.04 35.84
N SER A 867 45.30 14.94 35.85
CA SER A 867 46.07 14.16 34.90
C SER A 867 45.41 12.79 34.74
N PRO A 868 45.10 12.34 33.51
CA PRO A 868 44.43 11.07 33.31
C PRO A 868 45.25 9.94 33.96
N THR A 869 44.64 9.25 34.93
CA THR A 869 45.26 8.10 35.60
C THR A 869 45.24 6.91 34.65
N TYR A 870 46.42 6.41 34.29
CA TYR A 870 46.56 5.25 33.41
C TYR A 870 46.84 3.99 34.24
N PHE A 871 46.03 2.95 34.03
CA PHE A 871 46.30 1.62 34.57
C PHE A 871 46.98 0.74 33.54
N CYS A 872 48.20 0.29 33.82
CA CYS A 872 48.92 -0.62 32.94
C CYS A 872 48.35 -2.04 33.06
N LEU A 873 47.69 -2.50 32.00
CA LEU A 873 46.98 -3.77 32.02
C LEU A 873 47.91 -4.98 31.93
N SER A 874 48.10 -5.69 33.05
CA SER A 874 48.77 -7.00 33.10
C SER A 874 48.09 -7.91 34.12
N HIS A 875 48.35 -9.22 34.04
CA HIS A 875 47.80 -10.17 35.02
C HIS A 875 48.29 -9.86 36.45
N GLU A 876 49.57 -9.52 36.60
CA GLU A 876 50.21 -9.16 37.87
C GLU A 876 49.64 -7.86 38.45
N ASN A 877 49.44 -6.84 37.61
CA ASN A 877 48.90 -5.55 38.06
C ASN A 877 47.45 -5.66 38.51
N ILE A 878 46.66 -6.57 37.91
CA ILE A 878 45.29 -6.85 38.36
C ILE A 878 45.30 -7.53 39.73
N ILE A 879 46.24 -8.46 39.97
CA ILE A 879 46.41 -9.08 41.30
C ILE A 879 46.80 -8.02 42.34
N LEU A 880 47.75 -7.14 42.02
CA LEU A 880 48.17 -6.02 42.87
C LEU A 880 47.00 -5.09 43.20
N ALA A 881 46.22 -4.68 42.20
CA ALA A 881 45.03 -3.86 42.43
C ALA A 881 44.01 -4.57 43.34
N LEU A 882 43.76 -5.87 43.13
CA LEU A 882 42.85 -6.66 43.96
C LEU A 882 43.34 -6.83 45.41
N LYS A 883 44.66 -6.95 45.63
CA LYS A 883 45.25 -6.95 46.99
C LYS A 883 45.11 -5.58 47.64
N TYR A 884 45.44 -4.53 46.90
CA TYR A 884 45.40 -3.16 47.41
C TYR A 884 43.97 -2.71 47.77
N ILE A 885 42.94 -3.17 47.06
CA ILE A 885 41.54 -2.92 47.45
C ILE A 885 41.24 -3.51 48.84
N LYS A 886 41.80 -4.67 49.18
CA LYS A 886 41.54 -5.34 50.46
C LYS A 886 42.39 -4.78 51.61
N GLU A 887 43.65 -4.50 51.34
CA GLU A 887 44.68 -4.28 52.36
C GLU A 887 45.30 -2.87 52.32
N GLY A 888 44.97 -2.07 51.30
CA GLY A 888 45.53 -0.73 51.09
C GLY A 888 44.98 0.31 52.07
N THR A 889 45.82 1.31 52.36
CA THR A 889 45.56 2.38 53.32
C THR A 889 45.24 3.74 52.68
N ASP A 890 45.50 3.91 51.38
CA ASP A 890 45.17 5.13 50.62
C ASP A 890 43.77 5.00 49.99
N ASP A 891 42.82 5.79 50.48
CA ASP A 891 41.41 5.76 50.05
C ASP A 891 41.23 6.17 48.58
N GLN A 892 42.05 7.08 48.06
CA GLN A 892 41.97 7.53 46.68
C GLN A 892 42.50 6.45 45.73
N LEU A 893 43.65 5.85 46.06
CA LEU A 893 44.22 4.76 45.27
C LEU A 893 43.35 3.50 45.32
N LYS A 894 42.68 3.26 46.45
CA LYS A 894 41.70 2.19 46.62
C LYS A 894 40.47 2.39 45.72
N ALA A 895 39.91 3.59 45.68
CA ALA A 895 38.82 3.94 44.78
C ALA A 895 39.23 3.82 43.29
N ASP A 896 40.45 4.24 42.95
CA ASP A 896 40.99 4.10 41.59
C ASP A 896 41.16 2.61 41.20
N CYS A 897 41.64 1.78 42.12
CA CYS A 897 41.74 0.33 41.91
C CYS A 897 40.35 -0.31 41.75
N GLU A 898 39.36 0.05 42.56
CA GLU A 898 37.97 -0.42 42.43
C GLU A 898 37.38 -0.04 41.07
N ASP A 899 37.61 1.19 40.61
CA ASP A 899 37.17 1.65 39.30
C ASP A 899 37.82 0.86 38.16
N VAL A 900 39.12 0.57 38.25
CA VAL A 900 39.83 -0.30 37.31
C VAL A 900 39.19 -1.70 37.28
N ILE A 901 38.98 -2.33 38.43
CA ILE A 901 38.40 -3.68 38.48
C ILE A 901 36.96 -3.69 37.92
N ARG A 902 36.16 -2.68 38.25
CA ARG A 902 34.83 -2.50 37.68
C ARG A 902 34.88 -2.39 36.16
N LYS A 903 35.75 -1.53 35.61
CA LYS A 903 35.94 -1.38 34.15
C LYS A 903 36.41 -2.68 33.49
N LEU A 904 37.27 -3.46 34.15
CA LEU A 904 37.69 -4.78 33.65
C LEU A 904 36.55 -5.80 33.63
N SER A 905 35.67 -5.76 34.64
CA SER A 905 34.49 -6.63 34.71
C SER A 905 33.45 -6.32 33.64
N GLU A 906 33.39 -5.07 33.17
CA GLU A 906 32.53 -4.60 32.08
C GLU A 906 33.17 -4.78 30.68
N GLY A 907 34.47 -5.11 30.64
CA GLY A 907 35.27 -5.22 29.42
C GLY A 907 35.00 -6.46 28.55
N SER A 908 35.87 -6.64 27.55
CA SER A 908 35.82 -7.78 26.62
C SER A 908 36.00 -9.13 27.33
N THR A 909 35.61 -10.23 26.69
CA THR A 909 35.76 -11.59 27.23
C THR A 909 37.19 -11.89 27.68
N HIS A 910 38.20 -11.40 26.97
CA HIS A 910 39.61 -11.55 27.34
C HIS A 910 39.95 -10.88 28.69
N LEU A 911 39.44 -9.67 28.92
CA LEU A 911 39.69 -8.92 30.17
C LEU A 911 39.00 -9.59 31.37
N LYS A 912 37.77 -10.08 31.18
CA LYS A 912 37.05 -10.83 32.22
C LYS A 912 37.76 -12.15 32.57
N ASP A 913 38.35 -12.82 31.58
CA ASP A 913 39.13 -14.05 31.81
C ASP A 913 40.44 -13.76 32.56
N MET A 914 41.15 -12.66 32.22
CA MET A 914 42.31 -12.20 32.97
C MET A 914 41.97 -11.89 34.43
N LEU A 915 40.85 -11.19 34.67
CA LEU A 915 40.35 -10.87 36.01
C LEU A 915 39.96 -12.15 36.79
N ARG A 916 39.31 -13.12 36.14
CA ARG A 916 39.00 -14.43 36.76
C ARG A 916 40.26 -15.20 37.14
N LYS A 917 41.26 -15.23 36.26
CA LYS A 917 42.56 -15.86 36.55
C LYS A 917 43.23 -15.18 37.74
N ALA A 918 43.23 -13.85 37.78
CA ALA A 918 43.80 -13.07 38.89
C ALA A 918 43.09 -13.35 40.22
N HIS A 919 41.75 -13.40 40.22
CA HIS A 919 40.98 -13.80 41.40
C HIS A 919 41.26 -15.23 41.87
N LYS A 920 41.49 -16.17 40.94
CA LYS A 920 41.88 -17.55 41.30
C LYS A 920 43.27 -17.60 41.92
N ALA A 921 44.22 -16.84 41.40
CA ALA A 921 45.58 -16.72 41.93
C ALA A 921 45.66 -16.05 43.32
N LEU A 922 44.58 -15.40 43.77
CA LEU A 922 44.46 -14.83 45.12
C LEU A 922 43.74 -15.74 46.12
N LYS A 923 43.14 -16.84 45.64
CA LYS A 923 42.43 -17.84 46.46
C LYS A 923 43.20 -19.14 46.63
N GLY A 924 44.25 -19.35 45.85
CA GLY A 924 45.31 -20.32 46.12
C GLY A 924 46.49 -19.59 46.73
#